data_AF-A0A9Q0R7P0-F1
#
_entry.id   AF-A0A9Q0R7P0-F1
#
_cell.length_a   1.000
_cell.length_b   1.000
_cell.length_c   1.000
_cell.angle_alpha   90.00
_cell.angle_beta   90.00
_cell.angle_gamma   90.00
#
_symmetry.space_group_name_H-M   'P 1'
#
loop_
_entity.id
_entity.type
_entity.pdbx_description
1 polymer ?
#
loop_
_entity_poly.entity_id
_entity_poly.type
_entity_poly.pdbx_seq_one_letter_code
_entity_poly.pdbx_strand_id
1 'polypeptide(L)'
;MSFFQSLMNGDFETITKLIQQGENAHQHFNFTPLHIACSFQQDFEVIQLLINAGALVNTTNKDTPLHLICKNWVPISVLDLLLSEKADVNLKNGDTPLHIACEHKNDYIFIEKIIEAGAKINEQNLNTPLHLACKKRSSSQIINLLINKGADIHSLNNQVPLHIAVSFRLSFLEISVLIDKETINLIDGETPIFIAIKKKCSFDVIKCLIQNGADLNILNKNSLLHIAAKNKTELSILKLLIQNGSKINSKNGHTPLHIACWKKLNLESIKFLLESGSSINEIDKWTPLHYACKFYPEFELIKLLLEKESDVNLKNNHTPLYYILEKNDPKTTFLLLSKFELDRQFKNGLFSLLIQNVNEKLWDQSNAINLLDFGANPNINIGKRPLHFICESNNIDNLEIIKKLISLGAKINDFDGFSPLHYACLKKLLPETIKFLLNNNANPNATNNETPFHYAIYNDYPEDVIELFFQKGANYRITTKFGPLHIACLKHSQTKILNTLLNFSSDPNCETGLTPLHFACQNQKIGLESINLLLSKGAKPSPIDGNTPLHYLSWNSFPKEYFERLIKQGARVHIKNNQTPLHLLCLNQTNSDILEFLISQGAKIKDLLNSETCLHLVCKSNPNPSSISKIANYIPVDSKNNETPLHLAMKYGIRLDSLKELLKFNPLKNQRNNKDRTPLHYACYSKQNPEIINELIKYGENPMNFDNILPIHLACLQGKTDIRVLQILLSFNKEMSEIGRNAPLHFLCMRKENEEKIKLILNHSSNLVINGDSPIHIVCGYDSSPKYIEVLVESGYDINLKNNFTPLYIACEYSKNPELIRTLISEGANISSLNVLFFACSINSPPEIIRELILNGANCNFVKVSLLTVLFQKNAWESLRILLNTGFNEKLAQDPIHDPIRNFDPNLNELLKTYNSLSEDFKNYFERKEFTDIDLHVIGGNIQLHSFILKLRFGKDSVQKVLLKIRDKTIEEAKIFLGFVYSGIIEKEEDRLIIQQIAQEIGWFDFNRKIGRQGLISDLAKIFEDEESKNFTIICQEEEIKVHKDLLGIRSDLFRGMFMAVKDESNQVQDYSGKQPETIRQFVRFLYFDEIEQFSTSTLVMELSDAHDYYQLNTSTSLGYYLNFYDREKALFIKKDEQFIRKDYFDNFYKEEEVFEEKNSLFKIFDDDIFTF
;
A
#
# COMPACT_ATOMS: atom_id res chain seq x y z
N MET A 1 -53.80 -47.96 20.33
CA MET A 1 -53.74 -46.80 19.40
C MET A 1 -55.13 -46.26 19.09
N SER A 2 -56.07 -47.09 18.63
CA SER A 2 -57.47 -46.67 18.34
C SER A 2 -58.14 -45.92 19.49
N PHE A 3 -58.05 -46.44 20.73
CA PHE A 3 -58.62 -45.79 21.92
C PHE A 3 -58.05 -44.40 22.20
N PHE A 4 -56.72 -44.25 22.22
CA PHE A 4 -56.09 -42.94 22.40
C PHE A 4 -56.39 -41.95 21.27
N GLN A 5 -56.54 -42.44 20.03
CA GLN A 5 -56.94 -41.59 18.89
C GLN A 5 -58.39 -41.10 19.04
N SER A 6 -59.30 -41.96 19.50
CA SER A 6 -60.67 -41.53 19.83
C SER A 6 -60.71 -40.50 20.97
N LEU A 7 -59.84 -40.64 21.97
CA LEU A 7 -59.69 -39.67 23.08
C LEU A 7 -59.11 -38.33 22.64
N MET A 8 -58.20 -38.30 21.66
CA MET A 8 -57.69 -37.06 21.10
C MET A 8 -58.74 -36.33 20.25
N ASN A 9 -59.64 -37.08 19.61
CA ASN A 9 -60.68 -36.56 18.74
C ASN A 9 -62.02 -36.24 19.44
N GLY A 10 -62.17 -36.59 20.72
CA GLY A 10 -63.40 -36.37 21.49
C GLY A 10 -64.59 -37.22 21.07
N ASP A 11 -64.35 -38.37 20.45
CA ASP A 11 -65.43 -39.23 19.94
C ASP A 11 -66.10 -40.02 21.08
N PHE A 12 -67.07 -39.39 21.75
CA PHE A 12 -67.75 -39.92 22.93
C PHE A 12 -68.36 -41.32 22.70
N GLU A 13 -68.97 -41.56 21.54
CA GLU A 13 -69.59 -42.85 21.22
C GLU A 13 -68.54 -43.96 21.08
N THR A 14 -67.44 -43.67 20.37
CA THR A 14 -66.35 -44.64 20.19
C THR A 14 -65.60 -44.91 21.50
N ILE A 15 -65.35 -43.87 22.31
CA ILE A 15 -64.72 -44.01 23.63
C ILE A 15 -65.61 -44.87 24.55
N THR A 16 -66.92 -44.63 24.57
CA THR A 16 -67.88 -45.40 25.41
C THR A 16 -67.90 -46.88 25.01
N LYS A 17 -67.97 -47.17 23.70
CA LYS A 17 -67.93 -48.56 23.20
C LYS A 17 -66.63 -49.27 23.58
N LEU A 18 -65.49 -48.59 23.44
CA LEU A 18 -64.18 -49.17 23.73
C LEU A 18 -63.99 -49.46 25.23
N ILE A 19 -64.46 -48.58 26.12
CA ILE A 19 -64.45 -48.84 27.57
C ILE A 19 -65.36 -50.02 27.94
N GLN A 20 -66.57 -50.11 27.35
CA GLN A 20 -67.48 -51.26 27.57
C GLN A 20 -66.90 -52.59 27.06
N GLN A 21 -66.03 -52.54 26.06
CA GLN A 21 -65.31 -53.72 25.53
C GLN A 21 -64.11 -54.14 26.40
N GLY A 22 -63.86 -53.45 27.53
CA GLY A 22 -62.83 -53.81 28.50
C GLY A 22 -61.48 -53.11 28.27
N GLU A 23 -61.41 -52.06 27.45
CA GLU A 23 -60.21 -51.22 27.36
C GLU A 23 -59.88 -50.59 28.71
N ASN A 24 -58.63 -50.70 29.13
CA ASN A 24 -58.22 -50.37 30.48
C ASN A 24 -58.01 -48.85 30.64
N ALA A 25 -58.89 -48.19 31.41
CA ALA A 25 -58.79 -46.78 31.75
C ALA A 25 -57.52 -46.41 32.54
N HIS A 26 -56.76 -47.40 33.02
CA HIS A 26 -55.54 -47.22 33.81
C HIS A 26 -54.21 -47.35 33.02
N GLN A 27 -54.22 -47.78 31.74
CA GLN A 27 -53.00 -48.32 31.12
C GLN A 27 -51.97 -47.25 30.71
N HIS A 28 -50.72 -47.46 31.15
CA HIS A 28 -49.60 -46.51 31.09
C HIS A 28 -48.67 -46.74 29.86
N PHE A 29 -48.80 -45.88 28.86
CA PHE A 29 -47.74 -45.56 27.88
C PHE A 29 -47.28 -44.12 28.12
N ASN A 30 -46.56 -43.84 29.21
CA ASN A 30 -46.25 -42.49 29.69
C ASN A 30 -47.44 -41.52 29.86
N PHE A 31 -48.65 -41.78 29.38
CA PHE A 31 -49.85 -40.96 29.54
C PHE A 31 -51.02 -41.89 29.81
N THR A 32 -51.86 -41.56 30.79
CA THR A 32 -53.13 -42.29 31.00
C THR A 32 -54.22 -41.72 30.08
N PRO A 33 -55.27 -42.48 29.78
CA PRO A 33 -56.45 -41.98 29.07
C PRO A 33 -56.99 -40.64 29.63
N LEU A 34 -56.97 -40.49 30.95
CA LEU A 34 -57.37 -39.25 31.63
C LEU A 34 -56.40 -38.08 31.39
N HIS A 35 -55.08 -38.34 31.31
CA HIS A 35 -54.12 -37.30 30.91
C HIS A 35 -54.39 -36.80 29.48
N ILE A 36 -54.70 -37.72 28.56
CA ILE A 36 -54.99 -37.34 27.17
C ILE A 36 -56.29 -36.55 27.08
N ALA A 37 -57.34 -36.99 27.78
CA ALA A 37 -58.59 -36.24 27.84
C ALA A 37 -58.41 -34.82 28.41
N CYS A 38 -57.68 -34.66 29.52
CA CYS A 38 -57.41 -33.35 30.12
C CYS A 38 -56.46 -32.48 29.26
N SER A 39 -55.47 -33.08 28.60
CA SER A 39 -54.51 -32.37 27.75
C SER A 39 -55.15 -31.84 26.46
N PHE A 40 -56.10 -32.58 25.87
CA PHE A 40 -56.80 -32.21 24.65
C PHE A 40 -58.12 -31.48 24.90
N GLN A 41 -58.41 -31.09 26.15
CA GLN A 41 -59.59 -30.28 26.52
C GLN A 41 -60.91 -30.95 26.12
N GLN A 42 -61.00 -32.27 26.34
CA GLN A 42 -62.21 -33.02 26.00
C GLN A 42 -63.39 -32.61 26.88
N ASP A 43 -64.61 -32.84 26.37
CA ASP A 43 -65.85 -32.48 27.04
C ASP A 43 -65.99 -33.12 28.42
N PHE A 44 -66.77 -32.47 29.28
CA PHE A 44 -67.03 -32.91 30.65
C PHE A 44 -67.50 -34.38 30.71
N GLU A 45 -68.35 -34.78 29.77
CA GLU A 45 -68.90 -36.12 29.65
C GLU A 45 -67.81 -37.18 29.39
N VAL A 46 -66.81 -36.87 28.56
CA VAL A 46 -65.69 -37.79 28.28
C VAL A 46 -64.83 -37.97 29.53
N ILE A 47 -64.54 -36.88 30.25
CA ILE A 47 -63.75 -36.93 31.48
C ILE A 47 -64.49 -37.68 32.59
N GLN A 48 -65.79 -37.42 32.75
CA GLN A 48 -66.65 -38.13 33.70
C GLN A 48 -66.74 -39.63 33.39
N LEU A 49 -66.89 -39.99 32.12
CA LEU A 49 -66.93 -41.38 31.67
C LEU A 49 -65.64 -42.13 32.05
N LEU A 50 -64.47 -41.52 31.84
CA LEU A 50 -63.18 -42.11 32.19
C LEU A 50 -63.02 -42.30 33.70
N ILE A 51 -63.43 -41.31 34.49
CA ILE A 51 -63.40 -41.37 35.96
C ILE A 51 -64.34 -42.48 36.47
N ASN A 52 -65.57 -42.55 35.95
CA ASN A 52 -66.54 -43.59 36.30
C ASN A 52 -66.04 -45.00 35.90
N ALA A 53 -65.25 -45.10 34.84
CA ALA A 53 -64.57 -46.31 34.41
C ALA A 53 -63.33 -46.67 35.27
N GLY A 54 -63.08 -45.92 36.35
CA GLY A 54 -62.03 -46.16 37.33
C GLY A 54 -60.74 -45.36 37.10
N ALA A 55 -60.68 -44.42 36.15
CA ALA A 55 -59.44 -43.68 35.89
C ALA A 55 -58.89 -43.00 37.15
N LEU A 56 -57.61 -43.24 37.46
CA LEU A 56 -56.96 -42.71 38.65
C LEU A 56 -56.60 -41.22 38.46
N VAL A 57 -57.28 -40.35 39.20
CA VAL A 57 -57.15 -38.87 39.10
C VAL A 57 -55.78 -38.32 39.53
N ASN A 58 -55.02 -39.08 40.31
CA ASN A 58 -53.70 -38.70 40.85
C ASN A 58 -52.53 -39.41 40.15
N THR A 59 -52.77 -40.04 39.00
CA THR A 59 -51.67 -40.61 38.20
C THR A 59 -50.73 -39.51 37.73
N THR A 60 -49.42 -39.79 37.74
CA THR A 60 -48.39 -38.80 37.38
C THR A 60 -47.59 -39.28 36.17
N ASN A 61 -47.37 -38.40 35.19
CA ASN A 61 -46.44 -38.63 34.10
C ASN A 61 -45.46 -37.46 33.89
N LYS A 62 -44.93 -36.97 35.01
CA LYS A 62 -44.55 -35.57 35.25
C LYS A 62 -45.78 -34.76 35.63
N ASP A 63 -46.74 -34.54 34.74
CA ASP A 63 -48.00 -33.85 35.06
C ASP A 63 -49.00 -34.78 35.77
N THR A 64 -49.96 -34.22 36.52
CA THR A 64 -51.21 -34.92 36.88
C THR A 64 -52.34 -34.39 35.99
N PRO A 65 -53.49 -35.08 35.88
CA PRO A 65 -54.69 -34.52 35.24
C PRO A 65 -55.02 -33.10 35.74
N LEU A 66 -54.83 -32.84 37.04
CA LEU A 66 -55.03 -31.53 37.64
C LEU A 66 -54.01 -30.47 37.14
N HIS A 67 -52.73 -30.83 36.97
CA HIS A 67 -51.74 -29.93 36.33
C HIS A 67 -52.15 -29.57 34.89
N LEU A 68 -52.64 -30.55 34.13
CA LEU A 68 -53.04 -30.36 32.73
C LEU A 68 -54.25 -29.43 32.60
N ILE A 69 -55.26 -29.58 33.46
CA ILE A 69 -56.40 -28.64 33.45
C ILE A 69 -56.05 -27.27 34.00
N CYS A 70 -55.00 -27.12 34.82
CA CYS A 70 -54.50 -25.81 35.23
C CYS A 70 -53.74 -25.10 34.10
N LYS A 71 -53.10 -25.88 33.21
CA LYS A 71 -52.36 -25.39 32.04
C LYS A 71 -53.29 -24.98 30.90
N ASN A 72 -54.43 -25.65 30.80
CA ASN A 72 -55.43 -25.47 29.75
C ASN A 72 -56.62 -24.64 30.27
N TRP A 73 -57.32 -23.93 29.39
CA TRP A 73 -58.50 -23.13 29.75
C TRP A 73 -59.76 -24.01 29.76
N VAL A 74 -59.86 -24.88 30.78
CA VAL A 74 -60.93 -25.87 30.90
C VAL A 74 -62.10 -25.33 31.74
N PRO A 75 -63.36 -25.69 31.45
CA PRO A 75 -64.51 -25.29 32.27
C PRO A 75 -64.37 -25.65 33.75
N ILE A 76 -64.87 -24.79 34.63
CA ILE A 76 -64.81 -24.97 36.09
C ILE A 76 -65.44 -26.30 36.56
N SER A 77 -66.42 -26.81 35.80
CA SER A 77 -67.07 -28.10 36.08
C SER A 77 -66.09 -29.28 36.06
N VAL A 78 -65.06 -29.24 35.20
CA VAL A 78 -64.03 -30.28 35.15
C VAL A 78 -63.10 -30.22 36.37
N LEU A 79 -62.80 -29.02 36.86
CA LEU A 79 -62.07 -28.85 38.12
C LEU A 79 -62.89 -29.42 39.29
N ASP A 80 -64.18 -29.07 39.37
CA ASP A 80 -65.08 -29.58 40.42
C ASP A 80 -65.15 -31.10 40.44
N LEU A 81 -65.22 -31.72 39.25
CA LEU A 81 -65.23 -33.17 39.10
C LEU A 81 -63.92 -33.83 39.58
N LEU A 82 -62.76 -33.28 39.21
CA LEU A 82 -61.49 -33.83 39.69
C LEU A 82 -61.34 -33.66 41.21
N LEU A 83 -61.78 -32.53 41.76
CA LEU A 83 -61.74 -32.27 43.20
C LEU A 83 -62.71 -33.15 43.99
N SER A 84 -63.93 -33.42 43.48
CA SER A 84 -64.89 -34.32 44.14
C SER A 84 -64.37 -35.75 44.24
N GLU A 85 -63.56 -36.17 43.27
CA GLU A 85 -62.87 -37.46 43.24
C GLU A 85 -61.53 -37.46 43.99
N LYS A 86 -61.30 -36.47 44.86
CA LYS A 86 -60.11 -36.34 45.72
C LYS A 86 -58.79 -36.22 44.93
N ALA A 87 -58.79 -35.47 43.83
CA ALA A 87 -57.54 -35.05 43.19
C ALA A 87 -56.66 -34.28 44.18
N ASP A 88 -55.39 -34.66 44.28
CA ASP A 88 -54.42 -34.04 45.19
C ASP A 88 -53.86 -32.76 44.56
N VAL A 89 -54.27 -31.63 45.14
CA VAL A 89 -53.90 -30.26 44.73
C VAL A 89 -52.45 -29.89 45.03
N ASN A 90 -51.68 -30.76 45.69
CA ASN A 90 -50.31 -30.49 46.13
C ASN A 90 -49.26 -31.42 45.49
N LEU A 91 -49.67 -32.34 44.60
CA LEU A 91 -48.72 -33.14 43.82
C LEU A 91 -47.83 -32.23 42.97
N LYS A 92 -46.57 -32.63 42.76
CA LYS A 92 -45.57 -31.81 42.08
C LYS A 92 -45.10 -32.44 40.78
N ASN A 93 -45.19 -31.71 39.68
CA ASN A 93 -44.50 -32.02 38.41
C ASN A 93 -43.14 -31.29 38.29
N GLY A 94 -42.74 -30.61 39.36
CA GLY A 94 -41.82 -29.47 39.34
C GLY A 94 -42.51 -28.25 39.96
N ASP A 95 -43.71 -27.93 39.50
CA ASP A 95 -44.70 -26.98 40.01
C ASP A 95 -45.81 -27.70 40.78
N THR A 96 -46.58 -26.97 41.62
CA THR A 96 -47.90 -27.47 42.08
C THR A 96 -48.99 -27.02 41.09
N PRO A 97 -50.19 -27.63 41.09
CA PRO A 97 -51.31 -27.13 40.32
C PRO A 97 -51.59 -25.64 40.53
N LEU A 98 -51.44 -25.14 41.76
CA LEU A 98 -51.60 -23.71 42.07
C LEU A 98 -50.55 -22.82 41.39
N HIS A 99 -49.29 -23.29 41.27
CA HIS A 99 -48.26 -22.58 40.51
C HIS A 99 -48.67 -22.46 39.03
N ILE A 100 -49.08 -23.57 38.42
CA ILE A 100 -49.50 -23.60 37.02
C ILE A 100 -50.73 -22.71 36.78
N ALA A 101 -51.71 -22.75 37.69
CA ALA A 101 -52.90 -21.91 37.60
C ALA A 101 -52.56 -20.41 37.67
N CYS A 102 -51.65 -20.01 38.55
CA CYS A 102 -51.14 -18.64 38.61
C CYS A 102 -50.30 -18.27 37.38
N GLU A 103 -49.55 -19.23 36.83
CA GLU A 103 -48.72 -19.04 35.64
C GLU A 103 -49.54 -18.77 34.37
N HIS A 104 -50.65 -19.51 34.22
CA HIS A 104 -51.53 -19.47 33.05
C HIS A 104 -52.67 -18.45 33.19
N LYS A 105 -52.71 -17.72 34.31
CA LYS A 105 -53.70 -16.66 34.62
C LYS A 105 -55.14 -17.17 34.63
N ASN A 106 -55.36 -18.33 35.23
CA ASN A 106 -56.72 -18.83 35.40
C ASN A 106 -57.56 -17.85 36.22
N ASP A 107 -58.87 -17.85 35.95
CA ASP A 107 -59.80 -16.90 36.55
C ASP A 107 -59.84 -16.98 38.08
N TYR A 108 -60.27 -15.89 38.72
CA TYR A 108 -60.37 -15.76 40.18
C TYR A 108 -61.02 -16.98 40.84
N ILE A 109 -62.17 -17.42 40.32
CA ILE A 109 -62.95 -18.55 40.87
C ILE A 109 -62.16 -19.86 40.77
N PHE A 110 -61.44 -20.07 39.66
CA PHE A 110 -60.66 -21.28 39.44
C PHE A 110 -59.52 -21.39 40.46
N ILE A 111 -58.80 -20.29 40.69
CA ILE A 111 -57.73 -20.23 41.68
C ILE A 111 -58.29 -20.37 43.11
N GLU A 112 -59.42 -19.70 43.41
CA GLU A 112 -60.07 -19.79 44.72
C GLU A 112 -60.45 -21.23 45.08
N LYS A 113 -61.05 -21.98 44.15
CA LYS A 113 -61.42 -23.39 44.38
C LYS A 113 -60.22 -24.30 44.63
N ILE A 114 -59.11 -24.10 43.91
CA ILE A 114 -57.87 -24.86 44.15
C ILE A 114 -57.33 -24.57 45.56
N ILE A 115 -57.37 -23.31 46.01
CA ILE A 115 -56.94 -22.92 47.35
C ILE A 115 -57.86 -23.52 48.42
N GLU A 116 -59.19 -23.46 48.22
CA GLU A 116 -60.18 -24.03 49.15
C GLU A 116 -60.09 -25.55 49.27
N ALA A 117 -59.68 -26.23 48.21
CA ALA A 117 -59.37 -27.66 48.23
C ALA A 117 -58.07 -28.02 48.98
N GLY A 118 -57.40 -27.06 49.60
CA GLY A 118 -56.23 -27.28 50.46
C GLY A 118 -54.88 -27.14 49.75
N ALA A 119 -54.81 -26.37 48.66
CA ALA A 119 -53.53 -26.10 48.00
C ALA A 119 -52.60 -25.28 48.91
N LYS A 120 -51.34 -25.71 48.99
CA LYS A 120 -50.30 -25.02 49.75
C LYS A 120 -49.91 -23.72 49.05
N ILE A 121 -50.40 -22.61 49.58
CA ILE A 121 -50.28 -21.26 48.99
C ILE A 121 -48.83 -20.79 48.89
N ASN A 122 -47.97 -21.19 49.84
CA ASN A 122 -46.57 -20.79 49.93
C ASN A 122 -45.59 -21.89 49.52
N GLU A 123 -46.06 -22.93 48.83
CA GLU A 123 -45.16 -23.94 48.30
C GLU A 123 -44.17 -23.28 47.32
N GLN A 124 -42.90 -23.68 47.36
CA GLN A 124 -41.85 -23.03 46.57
C GLN A 124 -41.11 -24.05 45.69
N ASN A 125 -40.95 -23.72 44.41
CA ASN A 125 -40.25 -24.58 43.44
C ASN A 125 -39.20 -23.83 42.60
N LEU A 126 -38.59 -22.81 43.22
CA LEU A 126 -38.01 -21.57 42.67
C LEU A 126 -38.95 -20.40 42.97
N ASN A 127 -40.11 -20.31 42.32
CA ASN A 127 -41.11 -19.26 42.61
C ASN A 127 -42.11 -19.75 43.68
N THR A 128 -42.83 -18.83 44.32
CA THR A 128 -44.13 -19.14 44.94
C THR A 128 -45.25 -18.81 43.95
N PRO A 129 -46.49 -19.29 44.16
CA PRO A 129 -47.64 -18.89 43.35
C PRO A 129 -47.80 -17.36 43.23
N LEU A 130 -47.50 -16.62 44.31
CA LEU A 130 -47.53 -15.16 44.32
C LEU A 130 -46.44 -14.54 43.41
N HIS A 131 -45.23 -15.09 43.39
CA HIS A 131 -44.19 -14.66 42.45
C HIS A 131 -44.62 -14.88 41.00
N LEU A 132 -45.25 -16.02 40.69
CA LEU A 132 -45.76 -16.30 39.34
C LEU A 132 -46.89 -15.36 38.95
N ALA A 133 -47.83 -15.08 39.86
CA ALA A 133 -48.90 -14.12 39.64
C ALA A 133 -48.34 -12.71 39.34
N CYS A 134 -47.34 -12.26 40.10
CA CYS A 134 -46.66 -10.98 39.85
C CYS A 134 -45.90 -11.00 38.51
N LYS A 135 -45.10 -12.04 38.25
CA LYS A 135 -44.28 -12.20 37.04
C LYS A 135 -45.12 -12.22 35.76
N LYS A 136 -46.29 -12.88 35.82
CA LYS A 136 -47.18 -12.99 34.68
C LYS A 136 -48.10 -11.79 34.54
N ARG A 137 -48.10 -10.83 35.48
CA ARG A 137 -49.02 -9.68 35.49
C ARG A 137 -50.48 -10.15 35.58
N SER A 138 -50.77 -10.97 36.57
CA SER A 138 -52.14 -11.36 36.92
C SER A 138 -52.92 -10.16 37.47
N SER A 139 -54.25 -10.25 37.46
CA SER A 139 -55.12 -9.16 37.90
C SER A 139 -54.95 -8.86 39.40
N SER A 140 -55.25 -7.62 39.80
CA SER A 140 -55.30 -7.23 41.21
C SER A 140 -56.19 -8.13 42.07
N GLN A 141 -57.25 -8.69 41.50
CA GLN A 141 -58.14 -9.65 42.17
C GLN A 141 -57.42 -10.94 42.56
N ILE A 142 -56.61 -11.51 41.65
CA ILE A 142 -55.85 -12.75 41.91
C ILE A 142 -54.74 -12.51 42.94
N ILE A 143 -54.03 -11.38 42.82
CA ILE A 143 -52.97 -11.02 43.78
C ILE A 143 -53.58 -10.81 45.17
N ASN A 144 -54.69 -10.08 45.27
CA ASN A 144 -55.42 -9.89 46.53
C ASN A 144 -55.95 -11.20 47.10
N LEU A 145 -56.49 -12.10 46.26
CA LEU A 145 -56.94 -13.42 46.71
C LEU A 145 -55.82 -14.19 47.37
N LEU A 146 -54.65 -14.29 46.71
CA LEU A 146 -53.50 -15.01 47.23
C LEU A 146 -53.04 -14.41 48.57
N ILE A 147 -52.90 -13.09 48.65
CA ILE A 147 -52.48 -12.38 49.89
C ILE A 147 -53.50 -12.62 51.00
N ASN A 148 -54.80 -12.44 50.74
CA ASN A 148 -55.86 -12.62 51.73
C ASN A 148 -55.95 -14.06 52.26
N LYS A 149 -55.59 -15.05 51.44
CA LYS A 149 -55.55 -16.47 51.84
C LYS A 149 -54.24 -16.85 52.52
N GLY A 150 -53.29 -15.91 52.70
CA GLY A 150 -52.05 -16.12 53.47
C GLY A 150 -50.79 -16.30 52.63
N ALA A 151 -50.77 -15.81 51.38
CA ALA A 151 -49.55 -15.80 50.59
C ALA A 151 -48.48 -14.89 51.21
N ASP A 152 -47.27 -15.42 51.33
CA ASP A 152 -46.13 -14.72 51.93
C ASP A 152 -45.54 -13.69 50.94
N ILE A 153 -45.74 -12.42 51.25
CA ILE A 153 -45.22 -11.28 50.49
C ILE A 153 -43.71 -11.08 50.66
N HIS A 154 -43.08 -11.78 51.61
CA HIS A 154 -41.64 -11.76 51.86
C HIS A 154 -40.91 -12.97 51.29
N SER A 155 -41.63 -13.91 50.67
CA SER A 155 -41.04 -15.10 50.08
C SER A 155 -39.94 -14.71 49.07
N LEU A 156 -38.82 -15.44 49.05
CA LEU A 156 -37.64 -15.07 48.27
C LEU A 156 -37.41 -16.04 47.10
N ASN A 157 -37.47 -15.54 45.86
CA ASN A 157 -36.95 -16.22 44.67
C ASN A 157 -35.94 -15.35 43.92
N ASN A 158 -34.77 -15.12 44.52
CA ASN A 158 -33.78 -14.10 44.12
C ASN A 158 -34.30 -12.65 44.13
N GLN A 159 -35.61 -12.44 44.35
CA GLN A 159 -36.37 -11.19 44.43
C GLN A 159 -37.65 -11.49 45.24
N VAL A 160 -38.09 -10.57 46.11
CA VAL A 160 -39.44 -10.66 46.73
C VAL A 160 -40.54 -10.31 45.70
N PRO A 161 -41.80 -10.71 45.94
CA PRO A 161 -42.95 -10.39 45.07
C PRO A 161 -43.05 -8.91 44.66
N LEU A 162 -42.75 -7.97 45.57
CA LEU A 162 -42.76 -6.53 45.27
C LEU A 162 -41.76 -6.16 44.16
N HIS A 163 -40.52 -6.67 44.22
CA HIS A 163 -39.50 -6.42 43.19
C HIS A 163 -39.93 -6.97 41.84
N ILE A 164 -40.54 -8.16 41.82
CA ILE A 164 -41.09 -8.74 40.60
C ILE A 164 -42.23 -7.87 40.07
N ALA A 165 -43.20 -7.50 40.90
CA ALA A 165 -44.33 -6.66 40.50
C ALA A 165 -43.87 -5.33 39.87
N VAL A 166 -42.87 -4.68 40.48
CA VAL A 166 -42.29 -3.44 39.93
C VAL A 166 -41.47 -3.71 38.66
N SER A 167 -40.66 -4.77 38.62
CA SER A 167 -39.82 -5.14 37.47
C SER A 167 -40.64 -5.44 36.22
N PHE A 168 -41.80 -6.09 36.42
CA PHE A 168 -42.78 -6.40 35.38
C PHE A 168 -43.80 -5.29 35.17
N ARG A 169 -43.65 -4.11 35.80
CA ARG A 169 -44.45 -2.90 35.60
C ARG A 169 -45.96 -3.13 35.80
N LEU A 170 -46.32 -3.72 36.92
CA LEU A 170 -47.73 -3.82 37.34
C LEU A 170 -48.29 -2.42 37.66
N SER A 171 -49.61 -2.32 37.72
CA SER A 171 -50.30 -1.05 38.02
C SER A 171 -50.16 -0.69 39.50
N PHE A 172 -50.55 0.54 39.85
CA PHE A 172 -50.49 1.01 41.22
C PHE A 172 -51.35 0.14 42.17
N LEU A 173 -52.46 -0.42 41.69
CA LEU A 173 -53.37 -1.25 42.49
C LEU A 173 -52.68 -2.52 42.97
N GLU A 174 -52.05 -3.26 42.05
CA GLU A 174 -51.34 -4.49 42.41
C GLU A 174 -50.08 -4.24 43.25
N ILE A 175 -49.38 -3.13 42.99
CA ILE A 175 -48.19 -2.79 43.75
C ILE A 175 -48.57 -2.35 45.17
N SER A 176 -49.65 -1.58 45.35
CA SER A 176 -50.06 -1.05 46.65
C SER A 176 -50.33 -2.11 47.72
N VAL A 177 -50.77 -3.29 47.30
CA VAL A 177 -51.12 -4.41 48.21
C VAL A 177 -49.91 -5.29 48.56
N LEU A 178 -48.81 -5.12 47.85
CA LEU A 178 -47.53 -5.81 48.09
C LEU A 178 -46.54 -4.94 48.89
N ILE A 179 -46.94 -3.72 49.27
CA ILE A 179 -46.09 -2.80 50.03
C ILE A 179 -46.32 -3.00 51.52
N ASP A 180 -45.22 -3.19 52.24
CA ASP A 180 -45.16 -3.01 53.68
C ASP A 180 -43.84 -2.37 54.12
N LYS A 181 -43.67 -2.18 55.44
CA LYS A 181 -42.50 -1.51 56.00
C LYS A 181 -41.18 -2.26 55.73
N GLU A 182 -41.23 -3.58 55.58
CA GLU A 182 -40.03 -4.41 55.43
C GLU A 182 -39.62 -4.58 53.95
N THR A 183 -40.59 -4.67 53.04
CA THR A 183 -40.37 -4.88 51.60
C THR A 183 -40.04 -3.60 50.84
N ILE A 184 -40.59 -2.43 51.23
CA ILE A 184 -40.50 -1.18 50.47
C ILE A 184 -39.06 -0.71 50.20
N ASN A 185 -38.15 -1.02 51.12
CA ASN A 185 -36.72 -0.64 51.07
C ASN A 185 -35.78 -1.85 50.97
N LEU A 186 -36.31 -3.06 50.79
CA LEU A 186 -35.51 -4.26 50.72
C LEU A 186 -34.58 -4.21 49.49
N ILE A 187 -33.30 -4.50 49.72
CA ILE A 187 -32.27 -4.50 48.67
C ILE A 187 -32.10 -5.94 48.18
N ASP A 188 -32.77 -6.27 47.08
CA ASP A 188 -32.59 -7.55 46.39
C ASP A 188 -32.06 -7.31 44.97
N GLY A 189 -30.74 -7.10 44.91
CA GLY A 189 -30.04 -6.48 43.79
C GLY A 189 -30.23 -4.96 43.71
N GLU A 190 -31.47 -4.47 43.71
CA GLU A 190 -31.83 -3.04 43.68
C GLU A 190 -33.10 -2.81 44.55
N THR A 191 -33.30 -1.61 45.10
CA THR A 191 -34.56 -1.27 45.81
C THR A 191 -35.76 -1.23 44.84
N PRO A 192 -37.00 -1.49 45.28
CA PRO A 192 -38.20 -1.38 44.45
C PRO A 192 -38.30 -0.04 43.71
N ILE A 193 -38.07 1.09 44.39
CA ILE A 193 -38.12 2.42 43.76
C ILE A 193 -37.07 2.62 42.67
N PHE A 194 -35.86 2.06 42.86
CA PHE A 194 -34.83 2.07 41.83
C PHE A 194 -35.26 1.30 40.59
N ILE A 195 -35.84 0.12 40.77
CA ILE A 195 -36.40 -0.69 39.67
C ILE A 195 -37.53 0.08 38.98
N ALA A 196 -38.39 0.77 39.73
CA ALA A 196 -39.49 1.54 39.17
C ALA A 196 -39.01 2.63 38.20
N ILE A 197 -37.98 3.39 38.57
CA ILE A 197 -37.39 4.42 37.69
C ILE A 197 -36.62 3.78 36.53
N LYS A 198 -35.84 2.73 36.80
CA LYS A 198 -35.05 1.99 35.80
C LYS A 198 -35.94 1.39 34.71
N LYS A 199 -37.07 0.81 35.11
CA LYS A 199 -38.07 0.19 34.23
C LYS A 199 -39.09 1.19 33.69
N LYS A 200 -39.02 2.48 34.06
CA LYS A 200 -39.92 3.56 33.62
C LYS A 200 -41.40 3.31 33.97
N CYS A 201 -41.69 2.86 35.19
CA CYS A 201 -43.05 2.70 35.70
C CYS A 201 -43.84 4.02 35.65
N SER A 202 -45.17 3.95 35.78
CA SER A 202 -46.02 5.14 35.77
C SER A 202 -45.75 6.06 36.96
N PHE A 203 -46.10 7.34 36.80
CA PHE A 203 -45.99 8.34 37.86
C PHE A 203 -46.69 7.89 39.15
N ASP A 204 -47.88 7.29 39.04
CA ASP A 204 -48.65 6.81 40.19
C ASP A 204 -47.96 5.69 40.96
N VAL A 205 -47.26 4.78 40.28
CA VAL A 205 -46.48 3.72 40.93
C VAL A 205 -45.30 4.33 41.69
N ILE A 206 -44.57 5.25 41.07
CA ILE A 206 -43.42 5.91 41.74
C ILE A 206 -43.92 6.73 42.94
N LYS A 207 -45.01 7.48 42.77
CA LYS A 207 -45.65 8.25 43.85
C LYS A 207 -46.12 7.35 44.99
N CYS A 208 -46.74 6.21 44.67
CA CYS A 208 -47.20 5.24 45.65
C CYS A 208 -46.03 4.70 46.50
N LEU A 209 -44.91 4.32 45.88
CA LEU A 209 -43.73 3.85 46.61
C LEU A 209 -43.16 4.93 47.54
N ILE A 210 -43.06 6.18 47.06
CA ILE A 210 -42.56 7.32 47.86
C ILE A 210 -43.47 7.61 49.05
N GLN A 211 -44.78 7.67 48.83
CA GLN A 211 -45.77 7.94 49.89
C GLN A 211 -45.79 6.87 50.98
N ASN A 212 -45.41 5.63 50.64
CA ASN A 212 -45.30 4.52 51.59
C ASN A 212 -43.91 4.37 52.23
N GLY A 213 -43.04 5.37 52.10
CA GLY A 213 -41.75 5.42 52.82
C GLY A 213 -40.56 4.79 52.10
N ALA A 214 -40.58 4.73 50.77
CA ALA A 214 -39.39 4.38 50.00
C ALA A 214 -38.25 5.38 50.23
N ASP A 215 -37.10 4.88 50.68
CA ASP A 215 -35.89 5.67 50.90
C ASP A 215 -35.23 5.99 49.57
N LEU A 216 -35.13 7.28 49.26
CA LEU A 216 -34.60 7.80 48.01
C LEU A 216 -33.07 7.79 47.93
N ASN A 217 -32.40 7.50 49.04
CA ASN A 217 -30.97 7.67 49.22
C ASN A 217 -30.21 6.36 49.45
N ILE A 218 -30.90 5.21 49.33
CA ILE A 218 -30.24 3.90 49.28
C ILE A 218 -29.38 3.86 48.00
N LEU A 219 -28.06 3.79 48.20
CA LEU A 219 -27.10 3.85 47.12
C LEU A 219 -26.91 2.47 46.50
N ASN A 220 -27.26 2.35 45.21
CA ASN A 220 -26.66 1.37 44.32
C ASN A 220 -25.48 2.05 43.59
N LYS A 221 -24.84 1.39 42.61
CA LYS A 221 -23.85 2.01 41.72
C LYS A 221 -24.29 3.36 41.12
N ASN A 222 -25.60 3.66 41.06
CA ASN A 222 -26.17 4.94 40.64
C ASN A 222 -27.21 5.43 41.68
N SER A 223 -27.36 6.74 41.88
CA SER A 223 -28.51 7.29 42.64
C SER A 223 -29.79 7.32 41.80
N LEU A 224 -30.96 7.50 42.43
CA LEU A 224 -32.25 7.62 41.74
C LEU A 224 -32.26 8.75 40.71
N LEU A 225 -31.62 9.89 41.00
CA LEU A 225 -31.53 11.01 40.06
C LEU A 225 -30.60 10.73 38.88
N HIS A 226 -29.53 9.94 39.06
CA HIS A 226 -28.70 9.50 37.93
C HIS A 226 -29.50 8.64 36.96
N ILE A 227 -30.26 7.65 37.47
CA ILE A 227 -31.06 6.78 36.61
C ILE A 227 -32.23 7.55 35.99
N ALA A 228 -32.85 8.48 36.73
CA ALA A 228 -33.89 9.37 36.22
C ALA A 228 -33.41 10.26 35.06
N ALA A 229 -32.23 10.87 35.20
CA ALA A 229 -31.58 11.65 34.14
C ALA A 229 -31.17 10.75 32.97
N LYS A 230 -30.57 9.59 33.24
CA LYS A 230 -30.13 8.62 32.22
C LYS A 230 -31.28 8.13 31.34
N ASN A 231 -32.43 7.87 31.96
CA ASN A 231 -33.63 7.35 31.30
C ASN A 231 -34.49 8.43 30.65
N LYS A 232 -34.10 9.70 30.75
CA LYS A 232 -34.86 10.87 30.27
C LYS A 232 -36.29 10.89 30.83
N THR A 233 -36.40 10.70 32.14
CA THR A 233 -37.70 10.73 32.82
C THR A 233 -38.35 12.11 32.73
N GLU A 234 -39.68 12.13 32.85
CA GLU A 234 -40.46 13.36 32.85
C GLU A 234 -40.08 14.29 34.00
N LEU A 235 -40.24 15.60 33.78
CA LEU A 235 -40.01 16.63 34.79
C LEU A 235 -40.81 16.38 36.08
N SER A 236 -42.02 15.83 35.97
CA SER A 236 -42.89 15.45 37.08
C SER A 236 -42.20 14.47 38.04
N ILE A 237 -41.52 13.45 37.52
CA ILE A 237 -40.81 12.44 38.32
C ILE A 237 -39.58 13.06 38.98
N LEU A 238 -38.81 13.90 38.27
CA LEU A 238 -37.66 14.60 38.85
C LEU A 238 -38.09 15.55 39.99
N LYS A 239 -39.16 16.32 39.79
CA LYS A 239 -39.76 17.16 40.83
C LYS A 239 -40.14 16.35 42.07
N LEU A 240 -40.83 15.22 41.85
CA LEU A 240 -41.28 14.35 42.94
C LEU A 240 -40.09 13.80 43.74
N LEU A 241 -39.02 13.33 43.09
CA LEU A 241 -37.84 12.78 43.77
C LEU A 241 -37.08 13.84 44.57
N ILE A 242 -36.86 15.03 44.01
CA ILE A 242 -36.10 16.09 44.68
C ILE A 242 -36.89 16.64 45.87
N GLN A 243 -38.19 16.89 45.70
CA GLN A 243 -39.06 17.40 46.77
C GLN A 243 -39.17 16.45 47.97
N ASN A 244 -39.03 15.14 47.73
CA ASN A 244 -39.07 14.12 48.78
C ASN A 244 -37.68 13.72 49.31
N GLY A 245 -36.65 14.55 49.08
CA GLY A 245 -35.35 14.42 49.74
C GLY A 245 -34.30 13.58 49.02
N SER A 246 -34.43 13.36 47.71
CA SER A 246 -33.37 12.71 46.93
C SER A 246 -32.12 13.60 46.83
N LYS A 247 -30.94 13.03 47.13
CA LYS A 247 -29.66 13.75 47.11
C LYS A 247 -29.28 14.21 45.69
N ILE A 248 -29.41 15.51 45.43
CA ILE A 248 -29.21 16.13 44.11
C ILE A 248 -27.78 16.02 43.57
N ASN A 249 -26.79 16.10 44.46
CA ASN A 249 -25.37 16.06 44.12
C ASN A 249 -24.71 14.71 44.46
N SER A 250 -25.48 13.63 44.40
CA SER A 250 -24.92 12.28 44.53
C SER A 250 -23.82 12.07 43.49
N LYS A 251 -22.75 11.33 43.82
CA LYS A 251 -21.63 11.05 42.90
C LYS A 251 -21.49 9.55 42.67
N ASN A 252 -21.47 9.13 41.41
CA ASN A 252 -21.16 7.75 40.98
C ASN A 252 -20.00 7.71 39.97
N GLY A 253 -19.09 8.68 40.07
CA GLY A 253 -18.17 9.02 38.99
C GLY A 253 -18.75 10.02 37.98
N HIS A 254 -20.02 10.43 38.14
CA HIS A 254 -20.69 11.58 37.52
C HIS A 254 -21.63 12.22 38.56
N THR A 255 -22.16 13.42 38.31
CA THR A 255 -23.35 13.93 39.03
C THR A 255 -24.61 13.76 38.16
N PRO A 256 -25.83 13.83 38.71
CA PRO A 256 -27.06 13.79 37.91
C PRO A 256 -27.09 14.87 36.82
N LEU A 257 -26.51 16.05 37.08
CA LEU A 257 -26.41 17.13 36.10
C LEU A 257 -25.47 16.80 34.95
N HIS A 258 -24.35 16.10 35.20
CA HIS A 258 -23.47 15.59 34.15
C HIS A 258 -24.23 14.62 33.23
N ILE A 259 -24.96 13.66 33.82
CA ILE A 259 -25.76 12.71 33.05
C ILE A 259 -26.87 13.44 32.28
N ALA A 260 -27.51 14.46 32.87
CA ALA A 260 -28.54 15.24 32.21
C ALA A 260 -28.00 15.97 30.96
N CYS A 261 -26.83 16.60 31.05
CA CYS A 261 -26.16 17.25 29.92
C CYS A 261 -25.71 16.22 28.87
N TRP A 262 -25.09 15.12 29.31
CA TRP A 262 -24.60 14.06 28.41
C TRP A 262 -25.74 13.36 27.65
N LYS A 263 -26.85 13.06 28.33
CA LYS A 263 -27.99 12.35 27.74
C LYS A 263 -28.98 13.27 27.03
N LYS A 264 -28.76 14.59 27.02
CA LYS A 264 -29.69 15.56 26.41
C LYS A 264 -31.08 15.47 27.04
N LEU A 265 -31.11 15.66 28.36
CA LEU A 265 -32.37 15.83 29.08
C LEU A 265 -33.04 17.14 28.62
N ASN A 266 -34.36 17.22 28.70
CA ASN A 266 -35.12 18.44 28.36
C ASN A 266 -34.55 19.65 29.14
N LEU A 267 -34.40 20.79 28.46
CA LEU A 267 -33.91 22.05 29.01
C LEU A 267 -34.68 22.47 30.28
N GLU A 268 -36.00 22.29 30.32
CA GLU A 268 -36.81 22.59 31.52
C GLU A 268 -36.44 21.70 32.72
N SER A 269 -36.09 20.43 32.47
CA SER A 269 -35.61 19.52 33.53
C SER A 269 -34.20 19.86 34.00
N ILE A 270 -33.31 20.30 33.09
CA ILE A 270 -31.97 20.77 33.46
C ILE A 270 -32.08 22.07 34.27
N LYS A 271 -32.94 22.99 33.84
CA LYS A 271 -33.24 24.23 34.56
C LYS A 271 -33.73 23.95 35.98
N PHE A 272 -34.69 23.04 36.13
CA PHE A 272 -35.18 22.65 37.45
C PHE A 272 -34.10 21.99 38.33
N LEU A 273 -33.23 21.15 37.77
CA LEU A 273 -32.10 20.57 38.49
C LEU A 273 -31.14 21.66 39.00
N LEU A 274 -30.83 22.66 38.18
CA LEU A 274 -29.99 23.80 38.54
C LEU A 274 -30.64 24.66 39.64
N GLU A 275 -31.92 25.01 39.48
CA GLU A 275 -32.70 25.76 40.49
C GLU A 275 -32.79 25.02 41.84
N SER A 276 -32.74 23.69 41.82
CA SER A 276 -32.78 22.86 43.02
C SER A 276 -31.40 22.66 43.69
N GLY A 277 -30.36 23.35 43.25
CA GLY A 277 -29.02 23.33 43.87
C GLY A 277 -28.07 22.27 43.30
N SER A 278 -28.24 21.85 42.04
CA SER A 278 -27.25 20.98 41.37
C SER A 278 -25.90 21.69 41.25
N SER A 279 -24.82 21.02 41.64
CA SER A 279 -23.48 21.56 41.54
C SER A 279 -23.05 21.68 40.08
N ILE A 280 -22.92 22.92 39.61
CA ILE A 280 -22.71 23.26 38.19
C ILE A 280 -21.28 23.06 37.69
N ASN A 281 -20.30 23.10 38.61
CA ASN A 281 -18.86 23.06 38.30
C ASN A 281 -18.16 21.82 38.87
N GLU A 282 -18.92 20.79 39.23
CA GLU A 282 -18.33 19.52 39.63
C GLU A 282 -17.54 18.90 38.47
N ILE A 283 -16.43 18.26 38.81
CA ILE A 283 -15.53 17.66 37.82
C ILE A 283 -15.52 16.16 38.04
N ASP A 284 -15.92 15.43 37.01
CA ASP A 284 -16.00 13.97 37.02
C ASP A 284 -15.00 13.31 36.04
N LYS A 285 -13.99 14.11 35.67
CA LYS A 285 -13.21 14.21 34.43
C LYS A 285 -13.65 15.43 33.63
N TRP A 286 -14.95 15.60 33.42
CA TRP A 286 -15.53 16.68 32.62
C TRP A 286 -16.44 17.52 33.53
N THR A 287 -16.77 18.75 33.15
CA THR A 287 -17.84 19.50 33.83
C THR A 287 -19.16 19.31 33.06
N PRO A 288 -20.33 19.63 33.65
CA PRO A 288 -21.60 19.63 32.93
C PRO A 288 -21.54 20.48 31.65
N LEU A 289 -20.83 21.62 31.69
CA LEU A 289 -20.62 22.47 30.52
C LEU A 289 -19.78 21.79 29.43
N HIS A 290 -18.73 21.02 29.77
CA HIS A 290 -18.00 20.23 28.78
C HIS A 290 -18.91 19.19 28.10
N TYR A 291 -19.76 18.52 28.88
CA TYR A 291 -20.73 17.56 28.32
C TYR A 291 -21.75 18.26 27.40
N ALA A 292 -22.24 19.44 27.80
CA ALA A 292 -23.11 20.26 26.96
C ALA A 292 -22.38 20.63 25.65
N CYS A 293 -21.21 21.27 25.71
CA CYS A 293 -20.47 21.69 24.53
C CYS A 293 -20.11 20.55 23.56
N LYS A 294 -19.77 19.35 24.05
CA LYS A 294 -19.42 18.23 23.16
C LYS A 294 -20.63 17.46 22.62
N PHE A 295 -21.57 17.11 23.50
CA PHE A 295 -22.62 16.16 23.17
C PHE A 295 -23.94 16.86 22.86
N TYR A 296 -24.23 17.99 23.50
CA TYR A 296 -25.48 18.74 23.34
C TYR A 296 -25.23 20.25 23.21
N PRO A 297 -24.57 20.72 22.13
CA PRO A 297 -24.20 22.12 21.95
C PRO A 297 -25.42 22.97 21.53
N GLU A 298 -26.49 22.92 22.31
CA GLU A 298 -27.63 23.78 22.09
C GLU A 298 -27.38 25.14 22.73
N PHE A 299 -27.58 26.20 21.95
CA PHE A 299 -27.32 27.57 22.37
C PHE A 299 -28.05 27.91 23.68
N GLU A 300 -29.32 27.54 23.82
CA GLU A 300 -30.11 27.85 25.02
C GLU A 300 -29.65 27.08 26.26
N LEU A 301 -29.20 25.81 26.11
CA LEU A 301 -28.64 25.04 27.23
C LEU A 301 -27.30 25.66 27.70
N ILE A 302 -26.41 25.97 26.76
CA ILE A 302 -25.11 26.57 27.09
C ILE A 302 -25.33 27.93 27.74
N LYS A 303 -26.23 28.76 27.18
CA LYS A 303 -26.62 30.04 27.76
C LYS A 303 -27.15 29.89 29.18
N LEU A 304 -28.06 28.94 29.42
CA LEU A 304 -28.60 28.65 30.75
C LEU A 304 -27.50 28.26 31.75
N LEU A 305 -26.55 27.41 31.36
CA LEU A 305 -25.43 27.02 32.22
C LEU A 305 -24.53 28.22 32.55
N LEU A 306 -24.28 29.10 31.58
CA LEU A 306 -23.48 30.31 31.78
C LEU A 306 -24.20 31.35 32.66
N GLU A 307 -25.52 31.51 32.52
CA GLU A 307 -26.35 32.35 33.39
C GLU A 307 -26.34 31.89 34.85
N LYS A 308 -26.09 30.59 35.07
CA LYS A 308 -25.93 29.98 36.40
C LYS A 308 -24.46 29.92 36.87
N GLU A 309 -23.60 30.75 36.30
CA GLU A 309 -22.19 30.90 36.69
C GLU A 309 -21.36 29.60 36.52
N SER A 310 -21.65 28.83 35.46
CA SER A 310 -20.77 27.73 35.09
C SER A 310 -19.38 28.24 34.73
N ASP A 311 -18.36 27.66 35.36
CA ASP A 311 -16.97 28.03 35.13
C ASP A 311 -16.51 27.46 33.78
N VAL A 312 -16.32 28.39 32.85
CA VAL A 312 -15.86 28.12 31.50
C VAL A 312 -14.38 27.73 31.45
N ASN A 313 -13.59 28.09 32.47
CA ASN A 313 -12.14 27.94 32.46
C ASN A 313 -11.64 26.57 32.92
N LEU A 314 -12.52 25.74 33.49
CA LEU A 314 -12.15 24.39 33.94
C LEU A 314 -11.67 23.56 32.75
N LYS A 315 -10.58 22.80 32.94
CA LYS A 315 -9.91 22.03 31.88
C LYS A 315 -10.00 20.53 32.13
N ASN A 316 -10.39 19.78 31.11
CA ASN A 316 -10.38 18.31 31.08
C ASN A 316 -9.43 17.75 30.01
N ASN A 317 -8.22 18.30 29.95
CA ASN A 317 -7.28 18.36 28.81
C ASN A 317 -7.61 19.48 27.80
N HIS A 318 -8.88 19.80 27.60
CA HIS A 318 -9.33 20.95 26.81
C HIS A 318 -10.33 21.81 27.61
N THR A 319 -10.64 23.01 27.13
CA THR A 319 -11.73 23.85 27.66
C THR A 319 -13.04 23.55 26.93
N PRO A 320 -14.22 23.88 27.47
CA PRO A 320 -15.49 23.73 26.76
C PRO A 320 -15.53 24.42 25.39
N LEU A 321 -14.86 25.56 25.24
CA LEU A 321 -14.73 26.30 23.99
C LEU A 321 -14.11 25.48 22.84
N TYR A 322 -13.15 24.62 23.15
CA TYR A 322 -12.49 23.75 22.15
C TYR A 322 -13.52 22.88 21.41
N TYR A 323 -14.46 22.29 22.16
CA TYR A 323 -15.48 21.41 21.58
C TYR A 323 -16.51 22.16 20.73
N ILE A 324 -16.77 23.44 21.03
CA ILE A 324 -17.65 24.27 20.19
C ILE A 324 -16.96 24.66 18.89
N LEU A 325 -15.66 24.97 18.93
CA LEU A 325 -14.87 25.28 17.74
C LEU A 325 -14.84 24.10 16.75
N GLU A 326 -14.69 22.86 17.22
CA GLU A 326 -14.80 21.65 16.37
C GLU A 326 -16.17 21.49 15.69
N LYS A 327 -17.24 22.06 16.27
CA LYS A 327 -18.60 21.98 15.72
C LYS A 327 -18.96 23.13 14.79
N ASN A 328 -18.05 24.09 14.65
CA ASN A 328 -18.21 25.27 13.81
C ASN A 328 -19.46 26.12 14.12
N ASP A 329 -19.71 26.40 15.40
CA ASP A 329 -20.85 27.23 15.85
C ASP A 329 -20.38 28.64 16.31
N PRO A 330 -20.37 29.65 15.41
CA PRO A 330 -19.88 30.98 15.74
C PRO A 330 -20.71 31.72 16.77
N LYS A 331 -22.02 31.45 16.84
CA LYS A 331 -22.91 32.12 17.79
C LYS A 331 -22.59 31.67 19.23
N THR A 332 -22.41 30.37 19.43
CA THR A 332 -22.05 29.81 20.74
C THR A 332 -20.59 30.10 21.10
N THR A 333 -19.68 30.10 20.12
CA THR A 333 -18.28 30.53 20.32
C THR A 333 -18.22 31.96 20.85
N PHE A 334 -18.95 32.89 20.24
CA PHE A 334 -19.01 34.28 20.70
C PHE A 334 -19.54 34.38 22.13
N LEU A 335 -20.62 33.65 22.44
CA LEU A 335 -21.20 33.63 23.78
C LEU A 335 -20.19 33.16 24.83
N LEU A 336 -19.50 32.05 24.57
CA LEU A 336 -18.46 31.55 25.47
C LEU A 336 -17.32 32.56 25.60
N LEU A 337 -16.77 33.07 24.49
CA LEU A 337 -15.69 34.06 24.50
C LEU A 337 -16.04 35.33 25.29
N SER A 338 -17.29 35.80 25.20
CA SER A 338 -17.77 36.98 25.94
C SER A 338 -17.73 36.83 27.46
N LYS A 339 -17.72 35.58 27.95
CA LYS A 339 -17.65 35.24 29.39
C LYS A 339 -16.28 34.68 29.80
N PHE A 340 -15.36 34.52 28.85
CA PHE A 340 -14.08 33.85 29.05
C PHE A 340 -12.94 34.84 29.27
N GLU A 341 -12.29 34.76 30.43
CA GLU A 341 -10.97 35.38 30.67
C GLU A 341 -9.85 34.39 30.32
N LEU A 342 -9.74 34.02 29.04
CA LEU A 342 -8.62 33.19 28.58
C LEU A 342 -7.34 34.02 28.53
N ASP A 343 -6.25 33.42 29.00
CA ASP A 343 -4.92 33.92 28.71
C ASP A 343 -4.70 34.00 27.18
N ARG A 344 -3.86 34.95 26.77
CA ARG A 344 -3.60 35.20 25.36
C ARG A 344 -3.00 33.99 24.65
N GLN A 345 -2.23 33.17 25.37
CA GLN A 345 -1.54 31.99 24.84
C GLN A 345 -2.52 30.88 24.45
N PHE A 346 -3.58 30.69 25.22
CA PHE A 346 -4.60 29.69 24.95
C PHE A 346 -5.47 30.11 23.76
N LYS A 347 -5.86 31.39 23.68
CA LYS A 347 -6.54 31.95 22.49
C LYS A 347 -5.69 31.76 21.23
N ASN A 348 -4.39 31.98 21.35
CA ASN A 348 -3.42 31.74 20.27
C ASN A 348 -3.38 30.26 19.85
N GLY A 349 -3.38 29.33 20.80
CA GLY A 349 -3.45 27.89 20.53
C GLY A 349 -4.73 27.48 19.79
N LEU A 350 -5.89 27.95 20.25
CA LEU A 350 -7.17 27.69 19.56
C LEU A 350 -7.21 28.30 18.16
N PHE A 351 -6.72 29.52 18.02
CA PHE A 351 -6.63 30.19 16.72
C PHE A 351 -5.69 29.44 15.77
N SER A 352 -4.55 28.93 16.25
CA SER A 352 -3.64 28.13 15.44
C SER A 352 -4.26 26.84 14.92
N LEU A 353 -5.01 26.13 15.76
CA LEU A 353 -5.69 24.89 15.38
C LEU A 353 -6.74 25.14 14.30
N LEU A 354 -7.53 26.20 14.45
CA LEU A 354 -8.46 26.62 13.41
C LEU A 354 -7.72 26.92 12.09
N ILE A 355 -6.71 27.78 12.14
CA ILE A 355 -6.00 28.25 10.95
C ILE A 355 -5.25 27.12 10.21
N GLN A 356 -4.80 26.07 10.91
CA GLN A 356 -4.21 24.89 10.25
C GLN A 356 -5.25 24.08 9.45
N ASN A 357 -6.51 24.13 9.86
CA ASN A 357 -7.61 23.37 9.27
C ASN A 357 -8.43 24.16 8.23
N VAL A 358 -7.93 25.29 7.73
CA VAL A 358 -8.63 26.16 6.76
C VAL A 358 -9.02 25.42 5.46
N ASN A 359 -8.28 24.36 5.10
CA ASN A 359 -8.55 23.55 3.92
C ASN A 359 -9.61 22.45 4.12
N GLU A 360 -10.17 22.31 5.33
CA GLU A 360 -11.20 21.32 5.62
C GLU A 360 -12.59 21.76 5.13
N LYS A 361 -13.46 20.79 4.83
CA LYS A 361 -14.81 21.02 4.29
C LYS A 361 -15.74 21.82 5.22
N LEU A 362 -15.43 21.87 6.52
CA LEU A 362 -16.24 22.51 7.56
C LEU A 362 -15.69 23.86 8.02
N TRP A 363 -14.71 24.44 7.33
CA TRP A 363 -14.15 25.75 7.68
C TRP A 363 -15.17 26.89 7.56
N ASP A 364 -15.33 27.69 8.62
CA ASP A 364 -15.99 29.01 8.60
C ASP A 364 -15.09 30.04 9.28
N GLN A 365 -14.87 31.14 8.58
CA GLN A 365 -14.06 32.27 9.05
C GLN A 365 -14.63 32.95 10.31
N SER A 366 -15.93 32.81 10.59
CA SER A 366 -16.61 33.48 11.70
C SER A 366 -16.03 33.14 13.07
N ASN A 367 -15.65 31.87 13.31
CA ASN A 367 -15.02 31.45 14.55
C ASN A 367 -13.61 32.02 14.72
N ALA A 368 -12.85 32.08 13.62
CA ALA A 368 -11.54 32.68 13.60
C ALA A 368 -11.60 34.21 13.81
N ILE A 369 -12.60 34.88 13.22
CA ILE A 369 -12.89 36.31 13.45
C ILE A 369 -13.24 36.57 14.91
N ASN A 370 -14.11 35.74 15.52
CA ASN A 370 -14.43 35.85 16.94
C ASN A 370 -13.16 35.75 17.81
N LEU A 371 -12.30 34.76 17.59
CA LEU A 371 -11.04 34.64 18.36
C LEU A 371 -10.13 35.87 18.20
N LEU A 372 -10.07 36.44 17.00
CA LEU A 372 -9.33 37.68 16.72
C LEU A 372 -9.94 38.89 17.45
N ASP A 373 -11.27 39.05 17.43
CA ASP A 373 -11.99 40.09 18.16
C ASP A 373 -11.72 40.05 19.67
N PHE A 374 -11.56 38.85 20.21
CA PHE A 374 -11.23 38.62 21.61
C PHE A 374 -9.71 38.57 21.89
N GLY A 375 -8.86 39.02 20.96
CA GLY A 375 -7.43 39.29 21.20
C GLY A 375 -6.45 38.17 20.86
N ALA A 376 -6.84 37.18 20.05
CA ALA A 376 -5.89 36.23 19.47
C ALA A 376 -4.84 36.97 18.62
N ASN A 377 -3.59 36.49 18.66
CA ASN A 377 -2.48 37.10 17.95
C ASN A 377 -2.60 36.85 16.43
N PRO A 378 -2.81 37.88 15.59
CA PRO A 378 -2.91 37.72 14.14
C PRO A 378 -1.59 37.31 13.48
N ASN A 379 -0.47 37.41 14.21
CA ASN A 379 0.88 37.12 13.76
C ASN A 379 1.50 35.89 14.44
N ILE A 380 0.70 34.99 15.01
CA ILE A 380 1.23 33.75 15.61
C ILE A 380 2.07 32.98 14.57
N ASN A 381 3.24 32.48 14.97
CA ASN A 381 4.08 31.67 14.09
C ASN A 381 3.85 30.19 14.39
N ILE A 382 3.25 29.47 13.44
CA ILE A 382 2.94 28.04 13.51
C ILE A 382 3.66 27.27 12.38
N GLY A 383 4.84 27.76 11.99
CA GLY A 383 5.57 27.34 10.79
C GLY A 383 5.33 28.27 9.60
N LYS A 384 4.11 28.80 9.47
CA LYS A 384 3.76 29.99 8.67
C LYS A 384 2.86 30.91 9.50
N ARG A 385 2.62 32.14 9.07
CA ARG A 385 1.64 33.02 9.75
C ARG A 385 0.21 32.77 9.26
N PRO A 386 -0.82 33.14 10.05
CA PRO A 386 -2.21 32.99 9.67
C PRO A 386 -2.55 33.59 8.30
N LEU A 387 -2.00 34.76 7.99
CA LEU A 387 -2.23 35.40 6.70
C LEU A 387 -1.71 34.54 5.52
N HIS A 388 -0.61 33.80 5.69
CA HIS A 388 -0.13 32.86 4.67
C HIS A 388 -1.08 31.68 4.49
N PHE A 389 -1.52 31.04 5.59
CA PHE A 389 -2.45 29.90 5.54
C PHE A 389 -3.77 30.27 4.85
N ILE A 390 -4.32 31.42 5.23
CA ILE A 390 -5.57 31.92 4.66
C ILE A 390 -5.40 32.22 3.15
N CYS A 391 -4.27 32.82 2.75
CA CYS A 391 -3.98 33.06 1.33
C CYS A 391 -3.62 31.78 0.54
N GLU A 392 -3.15 30.73 1.21
CA GLU A 392 -2.80 29.44 0.58
C GLU A 392 -4.03 28.56 0.35
N SER A 393 -5.11 28.77 1.10
CA SER A 393 -6.28 27.89 1.02
C SER A 393 -7.04 28.02 -0.29
N ASN A 394 -7.50 26.87 -0.80
CA ASN A 394 -8.17 26.76 -2.11
C ASN A 394 -9.67 27.13 -2.06
N ASN A 395 -10.22 27.53 -0.91
CA ASN A 395 -11.64 27.80 -0.71
C ASN A 395 -12.00 29.28 -0.91
N ILE A 396 -13.16 29.49 -1.55
CA ILE A 396 -13.71 30.76 -2.02
C ILE A 396 -14.11 31.66 -0.84
N ASP A 397 -13.72 32.94 -0.95
CA ASP A 397 -14.02 34.13 -0.11
C ASP A 397 -13.49 34.18 1.34
N ASN A 398 -12.16 34.14 1.48
CA ASN A 398 -11.46 34.54 2.72
C ASN A 398 -11.25 36.05 2.86
N LEU A 399 -11.91 36.89 2.04
CA LEU A 399 -11.60 38.32 2.01
C LEU A 399 -11.87 38.99 3.36
N GLU A 400 -12.94 38.60 4.06
CA GLU A 400 -13.33 39.19 5.34
C GLU A 400 -12.32 38.88 6.45
N ILE A 401 -11.86 37.64 6.58
CA ILE A 401 -10.80 37.31 7.55
C ILE A 401 -9.45 37.95 7.17
N ILE A 402 -9.12 38.08 5.89
CA ILE A 402 -7.91 38.79 5.43
C ILE A 402 -7.98 40.28 5.83
N LYS A 403 -9.12 40.93 5.56
CA LYS A 403 -9.38 42.32 6.00
C LYS A 403 -9.20 42.44 7.51
N LYS A 404 -9.78 41.51 8.28
CA LYS A 404 -9.72 41.51 9.74
C LYS A 404 -8.29 41.35 10.25
N LEU A 405 -7.54 40.37 9.74
CA LEU A 405 -6.14 40.14 10.10
C LEU A 405 -5.29 41.39 9.86
N ILE A 406 -5.42 42.01 8.67
CA ILE A 406 -4.66 43.22 8.32
C ILE A 406 -5.07 44.40 9.21
N SER A 407 -6.36 44.56 9.50
CA SER A 407 -6.85 45.61 10.43
C SER A 407 -6.26 45.49 11.83
N LEU A 408 -5.91 44.28 12.25
CA LEU A 408 -5.27 43.97 13.54
C LEU A 408 -3.73 43.96 13.47
N GLY A 409 -3.13 44.40 12.36
CA GLY A 409 -1.69 44.50 12.19
C GLY A 409 -1.00 43.21 11.75
N ALA A 410 -1.67 42.33 11.00
CA ALA A 410 -1.01 41.19 10.37
C ALA A 410 0.12 41.64 9.43
N LYS A 411 1.27 40.96 9.50
CA LYS A 411 2.45 41.27 8.68
C LYS A 411 2.22 40.85 7.22
N ILE A 412 1.75 41.78 6.40
CA ILE A 412 1.37 41.54 5.00
C ILE A 412 2.53 41.11 4.08
N ASN A 413 3.76 41.50 4.43
CA ASN A 413 4.98 41.27 3.64
C ASN A 413 5.93 40.24 4.26
N ASP A 414 5.47 39.50 5.26
CA ASP A 414 6.31 38.50 5.91
C ASP A 414 6.68 37.38 4.92
N PHE A 415 7.93 36.94 4.97
CA PHE A 415 8.55 36.14 3.93
C PHE A 415 9.06 34.82 4.49
N ASP A 416 8.21 33.79 4.43
CA ASP A 416 8.53 32.40 4.79
C ASP A 416 8.70 31.57 3.50
N GLY A 417 9.62 32.01 2.63
CA GLY A 417 9.79 31.47 1.27
C GLY A 417 8.72 31.89 0.27
N PHE A 418 7.47 32.13 0.70
CA PHE A 418 6.41 32.76 -0.10
C PHE A 418 5.77 33.88 0.74
N SER A 419 5.57 35.07 0.15
CA SER A 419 4.75 36.10 0.81
C SER A 419 3.26 35.78 0.69
N PRO A 420 2.38 36.36 1.54
CA PRO A 420 0.93 36.18 1.40
C PRO A 420 0.40 36.54 0.01
N LEU A 421 0.99 37.55 -0.65
CA LEU A 421 0.63 37.93 -2.01
C LEU A 421 1.07 36.86 -3.03
N HIS A 422 2.21 36.19 -2.82
CA HIS A 422 2.59 35.05 -3.67
C HIS A 422 1.56 33.94 -3.59
N TYR A 423 1.17 33.53 -2.38
CA TYR A 423 0.15 32.49 -2.20
C TYR A 423 -1.18 32.89 -2.84
N ALA A 424 -1.61 34.13 -2.62
CA ALA A 424 -2.85 34.63 -3.19
C ALA A 424 -2.84 34.57 -4.74
N CYS A 425 -1.74 34.99 -5.37
CA CYS A 425 -1.58 34.92 -6.82
C CYS A 425 -1.47 33.48 -7.33
N LEU A 426 -0.65 32.63 -6.68
CA LEU A 426 -0.40 31.24 -7.06
C LEU A 426 -1.67 30.38 -6.96
N LYS A 427 -2.46 30.56 -5.90
CA LYS A 427 -3.70 29.81 -5.64
C LYS A 427 -4.93 30.37 -6.36
N LYS A 428 -4.75 31.42 -7.17
CA LYS A 428 -5.80 32.05 -7.97
C LYS A 428 -6.99 32.52 -7.11
N LEU A 429 -6.72 33.25 -6.02
CA LEU A 429 -7.76 33.89 -5.22
C LEU A 429 -8.53 34.96 -6.03
N LEU A 430 -9.66 35.41 -5.50
CA LEU A 430 -10.50 36.43 -6.14
C LEU A 430 -9.71 37.72 -6.46
N PRO A 431 -9.95 38.35 -7.64
CA PRO A 431 -9.33 39.63 -8.00
C PRO A 431 -9.44 40.70 -6.92
N GLU A 432 -10.57 40.77 -6.22
CA GLU A 432 -10.85 41.70 -5.12
C GLU A 432 -9.86 41.51 -3.95
N THR A 433 -9.50 40.27 -3.64
CA THR A 433 -8.51 39.94 -2.60
C THR A 433 -7.13 40.42 -2.98
N ILE A 434 -6.72 40.20 -4.24
CA ILE A 434 -5.43 40.69 -4.75
C ILE A 434 -5.39 42.22 -4.69
N LYS A 435 -6.46 42.89 -5.17
CA LYS A 435 -6.58 44.35 -5.10
C LYS A 435 -6.50 44.87 -3.67
N PHE A 436 -7.17 44.20 -2.73
CA PHE A 436 -7.14 44.56 -1.32
C PHE A 436 -5.72 44.46 -0.73
N LEU A 437 -5.02 43.35 -0.98
CA LEU A 437 -3.64 43.17 -0.51
C LEU A 437 -2.70 44.24 -1.07
N LEU A 438 -2.75 44.49 -2.38
CA LEU A 438 -1.94 45.51 -3.06
C LEU A 438 -2.23 46.93 -2.54
N ASN A 439 -3.49 47.25 -2.26
CA ASN A 439 -3.87 48.54 -1.67
C ASN A 439 -3.41 48.72 -0.22
N ASN A 440 -3.18 47.62 0.51
CA ASN A 440 -2.62 47.62 1.86
C ASN A 440 -1.08 47.42 1.89
N ASN A 441 -0.39 47.86 0.84
CA ASN A 441 1.07 47.83 0.71
C ASN A 441 1.70 46.43 0.69
N ALA A 442 1.00 45.42 0.17
CA ALA A 442 1.64 44.15 -0.17
C ALA A 442 2.70 44.36 -1.26
N ASN A 443 3.91 43.83 -1.06
CA ASN A 443 5.04 44.01 -1.95
C ASN A 443 4.87 43.17 -3.22
N PRO A 444 4.64 43.78 -4.40
CA PRO A 444 4.49 43.04 -5.66
C PRO A 444 5.81 42.46 -6.18
N ASN A 445 6.93 42.87 -5.59
CA ASN A 445 8.30 42.51 -5.97
C ASN A 445 8.97 41.62 -4.92
N ALA A 446 8.22 41.03 -3.99
CA ALA A 446 8.79 39.99 -3.14
C ALA A 446 9.28 38.84 -4.04
N THR A 447 10.44 38.24 -3.75
CA THR A 447 11.10 37.29 -4.65
C THR A 447 11.40 35.98 -3.96
N ASN A 448 10.98 34.86 -4.55
CA ASN A 448 11.32 33.50 -4.14
C ASN A 448 11.82 32.61 -5.29
N ASN A 449 12.56 33.22 -6.22
CA ASN A 449 12.76 32.80 -7.61
C ASN A 449 11.63 33.16 -8.56
N GLU A 450 10.48 33.63 -8.11
CA GLU A 450 9.49 34.32 -8.94
C GLU A 450 8.92 35.49 -8.12
N THR A 451 8.21 36.43 -8.76
CA THR A 451 7.46 37.46 -8.01
C THR A 451 5.96 37.15 -8.03
N PRO A 452 5.15 37.69 -7.09
CA PRO A 452 3.71 37.58 -7.16
C PRO A 452 3.13 38.06 -8.51
N PHE A 453 3.79 39.04 -9.13
CA PHE A 453 3.42 39.54 -10.45
C PHE A 453 3.60 38.49 -11.56
N HIS A 454 4.67 37.68 -11.51
CA HIS A 454 4.86 36.56 -12.46
C HIS A 454 3.72 35.54 -12.32
N TYR A 455 3.36 35.18 -11.10
CA TYR A 455 2.24 34.27 -10.84
C TYR A 455 0.89 34.86 -11.27
N ALA A 456 0.68 36.18 -11.09
CA ALA A 456 -0.53 36.85 -11.55
C ALA A 456 -0.70 36.78 -13.08
N ILE A 457 0.39 36.95 -13.83
CA ILE A 457 0.36 36.82 -15.29
C ILE A 457 0.18 35.36 -15.70
N TYR A 458 0.89 34.43 -15.06
CA TYR A 458 0.78 32.99 -15.35
C TYR A 458 -0.66 32.45 -15.16
N ASN A 459 -1.35 32.94 -14.12
CA ASN A 459 -2.71 32.53 -13.76
C ASN A 459 -3.84 33.33 -14.45
N ASP A 460 -3.50 34.22 -15.40
CA ASP A 460 -4.46 34.94 -16.25
C ASP A 460 -5.43 35.83 -15.45
N TYR A 461 -4.89 36.61 -14.50
CA TYR A 461 -5.67 37.61 -13.78
C TYR A 461 -6.15 38.76 -14.71
N PRO A 462 -7.30 39.38 -14.42
CA PRO A 462 -7.88 40.41 -15.28
C PRO A 462 -6.98 41.66 -15.40
N GLU A 463 -7.14 42.39 -16.52
CA GLU A 463 -6.30 43.54 -16.88
C GLU A 463 -6.20 44.58 -15.76
N ASP A 464 -7.30 44.88 -15.09
CA ASP A 464 -7.38 45.86 -14.00
C ASP A 464 -6.53 45.47 -12.77
N VAL A 465 -6.38 44.17 -12.49
CA VAL A 465 -5.45 43.67 -11.45
C VAL A 465 -4.00 43.86 -11.90
N ILE A 466 -3.70 43.53 -13.15
CA ILE A 466 -2.35 43.69 -13.74
C ILE A 466 -1.94 45.17 -13.78
N GLU A 467 -2.86 46.07 -14.13
CA GLU A 467 -2.66 47.52 -14.06
C GLU A 467 -2.37 47.99 -12.63
N LEU A 468 -3.12 47.48 -11.65
CA LEU A 468 -2.89 47.81 -10.24
C LEU A 468 -1.51 47.35 -9.76
N PHE A 469 -1.03 46.18 -10.20
CA PHE A 469 0.34 45.74 -9.93
C PHE A 469 1.36 46.80 -10.38
N PHE A 470 1.24 47.33 -11.60
CA PHE A 470 2.11 48.41 -12.09
C PHE A 470 1.97 49.69 -11.29
N GLN A 471 0.74 50.12 -10.98
CA GLN A 471 0.50 51.31 -10.15
C GLN A 471 1.14 51.19 -8.76
N LYS A 472 1.24 49.97 -8.21
CA LYS A 472 1.90 49.67 -6.94
C LYS A 472 3.40 49.36 -7.08
N GLY A 473 3.99 49.62 -8.25
CA GLY A 473 5.42 49.54 -8.48
C GLY A 473 5.95 48.14 -8.80
N ALA A 474 5.12 47.24 -9.35
CA ALA A 474 5.60 45.95 -9.86
C ALA A 474 6.72 46.15 -10.90
N ASN A 475 7.88 45.57 -10.62
CA ASN A 475 9.06 45.70 -11.44
C ASN A 475 9.09 44.56 -12.46
N TYR A 476 8.78 44.89 -13.71
CA TYR A 476 8.78 43.94 -14.81
C TYR A 476 10.19 43.48 -15.25
N ARG A 477 11.25 44.11 -14.71
CA ARG A 477 12.65 43.76 -15.01
C ARG A 477 13.22 42.72 -14.06
N ILE A 478 12.51 42.36 -12.99
CA ILE A 478 12.94 41.25 -12.14
C ILE A 478 12.76 39.98 -12.96
N THR A 479 13.87 39.42 -13.42
CA THR A 479 13.89 38.21 -14.24
C THR A 479 14.63 37.13 -13.47
N THR A 480 13.96 36.02 -13.24
CA THR A 480 14.52 34.88 -12.51
C THR A 480 14.99 33.83 -13.51
N LYS A 481 14.08 33.38 -14.38
CA LYS A 481 14.33 32.57 -15.58
C LYS A 481 13.63 33.13 -16.83
N PHE A 482 12.41 33.65 -16.65
CA PHE A 482 11.60 34.27 -17.69
C PHE A 482 11.03 35.58 -17.16
N GLY A 483 10.97 36.61 -18.00
CA GLY A 483 10.33 37.88 -17.63
C GLY A 483 8.80 37.81 -17.76
N PRO A 484 8.08 38.81 -17.22
CA PRO A 484 6.63 38.93 -17.33
C PRO A 484 6.09 38.83 -18.77
N LEU A 485 6.79 39.45 -19.72
CA LEU A 485 6.45 39.39 -21.14
C LEU A 485 6.67 37.99 -21.73
N HIS A 486 7.70 37.27 -21.29
CA HIS A 486 7.93 35.89 -21.72
C HIS A 486 6.83 34.96 -21.24
N ILE A 487 6.39 35.10 -19.98
CA ILE A 487 5.27 34.33 -19.42
C ILE A 487 3.98 34.64 -20.19
N ALA A 488 3.74 35.91 -20.52
CA ALA A 488 2.58 36.33 -21.31
C ALA A 488 2.50 35.66 -22.70
N CYS A 489 3.64 35.22 -23.25
CA CYS A 489 3.71 34.51 -24.53
C CYS A 489 3.45 32.99 -24.44
N LEU A 490 3.26 32.43 -23.25
CA LEU A 490 3.06 30.98 -23.08
C LEU A 490 1.62 30.51 -23.31
N LYS A 491 0.61 31.39 -23.21
CA LYS A 491 -0.81 31.01 -23.31
C LYS A 491 -1.58 31.85 -24.35
N HIS A 492 -2.44 31.20 -25.14
CA HIS A 492 -3.22 31.82 -26.22
C HIS A 492 -4.18 32.93 -25.73
N SER A 493 -4.72 32.83 -24.50
CA SER A 493 -5.69 33.80 -23.95
C SER A 493 -5.09 35.15 -23.54
N GLN A 494 -3.76 35.29 -23.57
CA GLN A 494 -3.06 36.41 -22.94
C GLN A 494 -2.74 37.58 -23.89
N THR A 495 -3.33 37.66 -25.08
CA THR A 495 -3.15 38.79 -26.02
C THR A 495 -3.46 40.14 -25.36
N LYS A 496 -4.48 40.16 -24.52
CA LYS A 496 -4.93 41.29 -23.69
C LYS A 496 -3.92 41.70 -22.62
N ILE A 497 -3.44 40.74 -21.82
CA ILE A 497 -2.41 40.97 -20.81
C ILE A 497 -1.11 41.41 -21.49
N LEU A 498 -0.73 40.78 -22.60
CA LEU A 498 0.43 41.14 -23.41
C LEU A 498 0.35 42.59 -23.89
N ASN A 499 -0.81 43.03 -24.40
CA ASN A 499 -1.03 44.42 -24.80
C ASN A 499 -0.90 45.38 -23.61
N THR A 500 -1.46 45.02 -22.46
CA THR A 500 -1.35 45.79 -21.22
C THR A 500 0.12 45.94 -20.82
N LEU A 501 0.87 44.83 -20.69
CA LEU A 501 2.30 44.84 -20.35
C LEU A 501 3.13 45.74 -21.30
N LEU A 502 2.86 45.66 -22.61
CA LEU A 502 3.56 46.47 -23.63
C LEU A 502 3.19 47.96 -23.57
N ASN A 503 1.97 48.31 -23.14
CA ASN A 503 1.57 49.70 -22.94
C ASN A 503 2.24 50.33 -21.70
N PHE A 504 2.55 49.54 -20.67
CA PHE A 504 3.30 50.00 -19.48
C PHE A 504 4.83 50.03 -19.68
N SER A 505 5.29 50.22 -20.93
CA SER A 505 6.72 50.36 -21.27
C SER A 505 7.61 49.16 -20.92
N SER A 506 7.05 47.95 -20.94
CA SER A 506 7.85 46.73 -20.87
C SER A 506 8.67 46.59 -22.15
N ASP A 507 9.98 46.31 -22.03
CA ASP A 507 10.85 46.16 -23.19
C ASP A 507 10.49 44.88 -23.98
N PRO A 508 9.99 44.98 -25.24
CA PRO A 508 9.67 43.81 -26.05
C PRO A 508 10.89 42.99 -26.46
N ASN A 509 12.09 43.52 -26.21
CA ASN A 509 13.38 42.88 -26.46
C ASN A 509 14.08 42.45 -25.17
N CYS A 510 13.36 42.31 -24.05
CA CYS A 510 13.99 41.84 -22.81
C CYS A 510 14.64 40.45 -22.99
N GLU A 511 15.92 40.33 -22.65
CA GLU A 511 16.73 39.14 -22.90
C GLU A 511 16.97 38.38 -21.58
N THR A 512 16.23 37.29 -21.37
CA THR A 512 16.50 36.30 -20.30
C THR A 512 17.11 35.03 -20.91
N GLY A 513 18.00 35.22 -21.88
CA GLY A 513 18.52 34.17 -22.79
C GLY A 513 17.77 34.08 -24.12
N LEU A 514 16.46 34.33 -24.13
CA LEU A 514 15.65 34.49 -25.35
C LEU A 514 14.73 35.70 -25.19
N THR A 515 14.37 36.37 -26.29
CA THR A 515 13.38 37.48 -26.27
C THR A 515 11.94 36.95 -26.24
N PRO A 516 10.94 37.76 -25.81
CA PRO A 516 9.53 37.39 -25.88
C PRO A 516 9.08 36.94 -27.29
N LEU A 517 9.66 37.52 -28.34
CA LEU A 517 9.38 37.12 -29.71
C LEU A 517 9.87 35.70 -30.03
N HIS A 518 10.99 35.24 -29.45
CA HIS A 518 11.40 33.84 -29.58
C HIS A 518 10.42 32.90 -28.89
N PHE A 519 9.95 33.25 -27.69
CA PHE A 519 8.95 32.47 -26.96
C PHE A 519 7.63 32.36 -27.73
N ALA A 520 7.18 33.47 -28.32
CA ALA A 520 6.04 33.47 -29.22
C ALA A 520 6.27 32.54 -30.43
N CYS A 521 7.44 32.62 -31.08
CA CYS A 521 7.77 31.74 -32.20
C CYS A 521 8.12 30.29 -31.82
N GLN A 522 8.22 29.97 -30.52
CA GLN A 522 8.37 28.62 -30.01
C GLN A 522 7.01 27.96 -29.75
N ASN A 523 6.01 28.74 -29.34
CA ASN A 523 4.72 28.23 -28.91
C ASN A 523 3.71 28.16 -30.07
N GLN A 524 3.46 26.98 -30.63
CA GLN A 524 2.49 26.80 -31.73
C GLN A 524 1.06 27.23 -31.37
N LYS A 525 0.73 27.25 -30.08
CA LYS A 525 -0.58 27.68 -29.57
C LYS A 525 -0.71 29.20 -29.48
N ILE A 526 0.33 29.99 -29.75
CA ILE A 526 0.21 31.46 -29.75
C ILE A 526 -0.36 31.95 -31.09
N GLY A 527 -1.36 32.83 -31.03
CA GLY A 527 -1.94 33.42 -32.24
C GLY A 527 -1.01 34.41 -32.93
N LEU A 528 -1.16 34.56 -34.25
CA LEU A 528 -0.45 35.54 -35.08
C LEU A 528 -0.62 36.99 -34.57
N GLU A 529 -1.73 37.29 -33.89
CA GLU A 529 -2.01 38.58 -33.26
C GLU A 529 -0.96 38.96 -32.20
N SER A 530 -0.51 38.04 -31.36
CA SER A 530 0.51 38.29 -30.34
C SER A 530 1.86 38.65 -30.96
N ILE A 531 2.24 37.96 -32.04
CA ILE A 531 3.46 38.26 -32.80
C ILE A 531 3.35 39.63 -33.48
N ASN A 532 2.20 39.93 -34.07
CA ASN A 532 1.92 41.24 -34.67
C ASN A 532 2.05 42.38 -33.65
N LEU A 533 1.54 42.16 -32.45
CA LEU A 533 1.57 43.13 -31.38
C LEU A 533 3.01 43.39 -30.91
N LEU A 534 3.80 42.33 -30.65
CA LEU A 534 5.22 42.45 -30.30
C LEU A 534 6.01 43.21 -31.37
N LEU A 535 5.84 42.85 -32.64
CA LEU A 535 6.52 43.52 -33.77
C LEU A 535 6.09 44.99 -33.89
N SER A 536 4.80 45.30 -33.72
CA SER A 536 4.28 46.67 -33.78
C SER A 536 4.84 47.57 -32.68
N LYS A 537 5.24 46.99 -31.55
CA LYS A 537 5.83 47.68 -30.39
C LYS A 537 7.36 47.69 -30.40
N GLY A 538 8.00 47.26 -31.48
CA GLY A 538 9.45 47.35 -31.65
C GLY A 538 10.25 46.11 -31.27
N ALA A 539 9.62 44.92 -31.19
CA ALA A 539 10.36 43.66 -31.07
C ALA A 539 11.26 43.46 -32.30
N LYS A 540 12.55 43.21 -32.07
CA LYS A 540 13.54 42.96 -33.12
C LYS A 540 13.24 41.61 -33.77
N PRO A 541 13.00 41.55 -35.09
CA PRO A 541 12.72 40.29 -35.79
C PRO A 541 13.95 39.42 -36.00
N SER A 542 15.14 39.94 -35.71
CA SER A 542 16.43 39.24 -35.83
C SER A 542 17.40 39.74 -34.76
N PRO A 543 17.15 39.42 -33.48
CA PRO A 543 18.11 39.66 -32.41
C PRO A 543 19.38 38.83 -32.67
N ILE A 544 20.53 39.35 -32.23
CA ILE A 544 21.86 38.86 -32.66
C ILE A 544 22.33 37.65 -31.83
N ASP A 545 21.73 37.41 -30.67
CA ASP A 545 22.13 36.33 -29.77
C ASP A 545 21.43 35.00 -30.10
N GLY A 546 22.17 34.09 -30.72
CA GLY A 546 21.74 32.71 -30.92
C GLY A 546 20.78 32.48 -32.11
N ASN A 547 19.81 31.59 -31.93
CA ASN A 547 18.81 31.25 -32.95
C ASN A 547 17.77 32.38 -33.04
N THR A 548 17.61 33.00 -34.20
CA THR A 548 16.59 34.05 -34.39
C THR A 548 15.16 33.49 -34.31
N PRO A 549 14.11 34.32 -34.14
CA PRO A 549 12.72 33.85 -34.16
C PRO A 549 12.37 33.05 -35.43
N LEU A 550 13.01 33.38 -36.56
CA LEU A 550 12.87 32.64 -37.82
C LEU A 550 13.46 31.22 -37.74
N HIS A 551 14.52 30.98 -36.96
CA HIS A 551 15.05 29.63 -36.69
C HIS A 551 14.05 28.78 -35.89
N TYR A 552 13.37 29.38 -34.90
CA TYR A 552 12.35 28.69 -34.12
C TYR A 552 11.11 28.36 -34.96
N LEU A 553 10.64 29.27 -35.82
CA LEU A 553 9.57 28.96 -36.78
C LEU A 553 9.96 27.82 -37.71
N SER A 554 11.19 27.83 -38.24
CA SER A 554 11.72 26.77 -39.10
C SER A 554 11.82 25.41 -38.41
N TRP A 555 12.05 25.39 -37.10
CA TRP A 555 12.12 24.15 -36.33
C TRP A 555 10.73 23.60 -36.02
N ASN A 556 9.75 24.44 -35.69
CA ASN A 556 8.45 24.03 -35.15
C ASN A 556 7.33 23.91 -36.19
N SER A 557 7.62 23.89 -37.50
CA SER A 557 6.63 23.65 -38.57
C SER A 557 5.43 24.61 -38.59
N PHE A 558 5.66 25.91 -38.34
CA PHE A 558 4.61 26.93 -38.37
C PHE A 558 4.01 27.16 -39.78
N PRO A 559 2.77 27.67 -39.88
CA PRO A 559 2.16 28.09 -41.15
C PRO A 559 2.94 29.22 -41.85
N LYS A 560 2.80 29.29 -43.18
CA LYS A 560 3.54 30.24 -44.04
C LYS A 560 3.30 31.71 -43.64
N GLU A 561 2.12 32.05 -43.14
CA GLU A 561 1.75 33.43 -42.75
C GLU A 561 2.68 34.00 -41.67
N TYR A 562 3.19 33.15 -40.77
CA TYR A 562 4.11 33.55 -39.70
C TYR A 562 5.48 33.96 -40.27
N PHE A 563 5.97 33.21 -41.26
CA PHE A 563 7.22 33.50 -41.98
C PHE A 563 7.08 34.80 -42.79
N GLU A 564 5.98 34.95 -43.54
CA GLU A 564 5.70 36.16 -44.32
C GLU A 564 5.71 37.41 -43.44
N ARG A 565 5.10 37.32 -42.26
CA ARG A 565 5.00 38.46 -41.35
C ARG A 565 6.35 38.87 -40.77
N LEU A 566 7.16 37.92 -40.29
CA LEU A 566 8.49 38.23 -39.77
C LEU A 566 9.41 38.81 -40.84
N ILE A 567 9.41 38.23 -42.05
CA ILE A 567 10.26 38.69 -43.16
C ILE A 567 9.83 40.09 -43.62
N LYS A 568 8.52 40.35 -43.73
CA LYS A 568 8.00 41.69 -44.07
C LYS A 568 8.43 42.76 -43.06
N GLN A 569 8.59 42.39 -41.79
CA GLN A 569 9.07 43.29 -40.73
C GLN A 569 10.61 43.36 -40.63
N GLY A 570 11.35 42.74 -41.55
CA GLY A 570 12.81 42.84 -41.65
C GLY A 570 13.59 41.67 -41.05
N ALA A 571 12.96 40.51 -40.81
CA ALA A 571 13.69 39.30 -40.40
C ALA A 571 14.69 38.88 -41.49
N ARG A 572 15.96 38.70 -41.09
CA ARG A 572 17.01 38.27 -42.02
C ARG A 572 16.98 36.75 -42.20
N VAL A 573 16.74 36.30 -43.44
CA VAL A 573 16.63 34.89 -43.80
C VAL A 573 17.95 34.10 -43.77
N HIS A 574 19.10 34.79 -43.70
CA HIS A 574 20.44 34.22 -43.89
C HIS A 574 21.32 34.28 -42.64
N ILE A 575 20.77 34.65 -41.47
CA ILE A 575 21.56 34.66 -40.23
C ILE A 575 22.02 33.24 -39.94
N LYS A 576 23.31 33.09 -39.64
CA LYS A 576 23.95 31.80 -39.37
C LYS A 576 24.39 31.77 -37.90
N ASN A 577 23.71 30.96 -37.10
CA ASN A 577 24.12 30.61 -35.73
C ASN A 577 24.40 29.10 -35.68
N ASN A 578 25.60 28.71 -36.12
CA ASN A 578 25.97 27.36 -36.59
C ASN A 578 25.19 26.90 -37.85
N GLN A 579 23.87 27.08 -37.85
CA GLN A 579 22.92 26.75 -38.92
C GLN A 579 22.12 27.98 -39.34
N THR A 580 21.44 27.90 -40.49
CA THR A 580 20.54 28.95 -40.99
C THR A 580 19.09 28.49 -40.76
N PRO A 581 18.09 29.38 -40.84
CA PRO A 581 16.68 28.97 -40.79
C PRO A 581 16.33 27.94 -41.87
N LEU A 582 17.01 28.01 -43.03
CA LEU A 582 16.85 27.05 -44.11
C LEU A 582 17.41 25.67 -43.72
N HIS A 583 18.61 25.61 -43.11
CA HIS A 583 19.18 24.36 -42.62
C HIS A 583 18.27 23.66 -41.61
N LEU A 584 17.64 24.42 -40.71
CA LEU A 584 16.71 23.87 -39.71
C LEU A 584 15.44 23.32 -40.34
N LEU A 585 14.85 24.06 -41.28
CA LEU A 585 13.68 23.60 -42.03
C LEU A 585 14.00 22.31 -42.81
N CYS A 586 15.22 22.20 -43.35
CA CYS A 586 15.68 21.00 -44.04
C CYS A 586 15.87 19.78 -43.11
N LEU A 587 16.03 19.98 -41.79
CA LEU A 587 16.22 18.90 -40.82
C LEU A 587 14.89 18.35 -40.25
N ASN A 588 13.87 19.18 -40.07
CA ASN A 588 12.69 18.85 -39.26
C ASN A 588 11.39 18.55 -40.03
N GLN A 589 11.50 18.09 -41.29
CA GLN A 589 10.44 17.80 -42.28
C GLN A 589 10.05 18.99 -43.17
N THR A 590 10.11 18.76 -44.49
CA THR A 590 10.03 19.83 -45.50
C THR A 590 8.60 20.09 -45.96
N ASN A 591 7.99 21.17 -45.47
CA ASN A 591 6.90 21.82 -46.19
C ASN A 591 7.48 22.51 -47.43
N SER A 592 7.12 22.01 -48.62
CA SER A 592 7.64 22.49 -49.91
C SER A 592 7.34 23.96 -50.19
N ASP A 593 6.31 24.50 -49.55
CA ASP A 593 5.80 25.83 -49.80
C ASP A 593 6.57 26.87 -48.97
N ILE A 594 6.89 26.53 -47.72
CA ILE A 594 7.75 27.34 -46.85
C ILE A 594 9.19 27.33 -47.37
N LEU A 595 9.64 26.16 -47.85
CA LEU A 595 10.95 26.01 -48.45
C LEU A 595 11.10 26.90 -49.69
N GLU A 596 10.13 26.84 -50.61
CA GLU A 596 10.09 27.72 -51.79
C GLU A 596 10.03 29.19 -51.40
N PHE A 597 9.21 29.51 -50.40
CA PHE A 597 9.08 30.86 -49.91
C PHE A 597 10.41 31.41 -49.37
N LEU A 598 11.12 30.69 -48.49
CA LEU A 598 12.42 31.14 -47.97
C LEU A 598 13.47 31.29 -49.08
N ILE A 599 13.48 30.39 -50.07
CA ILE A 599 14.36 30.50 -51.25
C ILE A 599 14.02 31.76 -52.07
N SER A 600 12.74 32.03 -52.31
CA SER A 600 12.27 33.24 -53.02
C SER A 600 12.67 34.53 -52.31
N GLN A 601 12.79 34.50 -50.99
CA GLN A 601 13.23 35.63 -50.15
C GLN A 601 14.76 35.72 -50.00
N GLY A 602 15.53 34.91 -50.73
CA GLY A 602 17.00 35.00 -50.80
C GLY A 602 17.75 34.10 -49.83
N ALA A 603 17.14 33.02 -49.32
CA ALA A 603 17.87 32.02 -48.52
C ALA A 603 18.94 31.30 -49.36
N LYS A 604 20.17 31.22 -48.83
CA LYS A 604 21.33 30.65 -49.53
C LYS A 604 21.34 29.12 -49.44
N ILE A 605 21.04 28.45 -50.55
CA ILE A 605 21.06 26.98 -50.65
C ILE A 605 22.48 26.39 -50.53
N LYS A 606 23.50 27.17 -50.90
CA LYS A 606 24.91 26.73 -50.96
C LYS A 606 25.64 26.78 -49.63
N ASP A 607 25.05 27.38 -48.60
CA ASP A 607 25.72 27.48 -47.30
C ASP A 607 25.92 26.07 -46.72
N LEU A 608 27.07 25.86 -46.09
CA LEU A 608 27.44 24.57 -45.48
C LEU A 608 27.14 24.57 -43.98
N LEU A 609 26.54 23.49 -43.48
CA LEU A 609 26.42 23.13 -42.07
C LEU A 609 27.26 21.88 -41.83
N ASN A 610 28.35 21.97 -41.05
CA ASN A 610 29.26 20.83 -40.82
C ASN A 610 29.74 20.14 -42.11
N SER A 611 30.02 20.93 -43.16
CA SER A 611 30.38 20.48 -44.50
C SER A 611 29.26 19.83 -45.34
N GLU A 612 28.04 19.77 -44.81
CA GLU A 612 26.85 19.29 -45.50
C GLU A 612 26.04 20.46 -46.07
N THR A 613 25.36 20.23 -47.19
CA THR A 613 24.48 21.23 -47.82
C THR A 613 23.02 21.02 -47.45
N CYS A 614 22.17 22.00 -47.77
CA CYS A 614 20.72 21.85 -47.60
C CYS A 614 20.19 20.54 -48.21
N LEU A 615 20.71 20.10 -49.36
CA LEU A 615 20.32 18.83 -49.98
C LEU A 615 20.75 17.60 -49.15
N HIS A 616 21.93 17.64 -48.53
CA HIS A 616 22.37 16.59 -47.60
C HIS A 616 21.45 16.51 -46.38
N LEU A 617 21.08 17.65 -45.81
CA LEU A 617 20.21 17.73 -44.63
C LEU A 617 18.79 17.23 -44.95
N VAL A 618 18.20 17.65 -46.08
CA VAL A 618 16.89 17.16 -46.54
C VAL A 618 16.90 15.64 -46.74
N CYS A 619 18.01 15.08 -47.24
CA CYS A 619 18.16 13.62 -47.40
C CYS A 619 18.22 12.86 -46.08
N LYS A 620 18.55 13.52 -44.95
CA LYS A 620 18.46 12.90 -43.61
C LYS A 620 17.03 12.86 -43.07
N SER A 621 16.17 13.79 -43.48
CA SER A 621 14.81 13.97 -42.93
C SER A 621 13.70 13.30 -43.76
N ASN A 622 14.03 12.33 -44.62
CA ASN A 622 13.12 11.69 -45.60
C ASN A 622 12.42 12.71 -46.54
N PRO A 623 13.06 13.10 -47.65
CA PRO A 623 12.60 14.20 -48.50
C PRO A 623 11.21 14.02 -49.12
N ASN A 624 10.56 15.13 -49.45
CA ASN A 624 9.55 15.19 -50.51
C ASN A 624 10.21 15.32 -51.90
N PRO A 625 9.68 14.66 -52.96
CA PRO A 625 10.22 14.80 -54.32
C PRO A 625 10.26 16.27 -54.77
N SER A 626 9.24 17.04 -54.41
CA SER A 626 9.15 18.49 -54.67
C SER A 626 10.24 19.30 -53.96
N SER A 627 10.64 18.91 -52.75
CA SER A 627 11.74 19.56 -52.02
C SER A 627 13.10 19.28 -52.66
N ILE A 628 13.29 18.06 -53.21
CA ILE A 628 14.51 17.68 -53.92
C ILE A 628 14.65 18.49 -55.21
N SER A 629 13.62 18.50 -56.06
CA SER A 629 13.67 19.18 -57.36
C SER A 629 13.98 20.69 -57.24
N LYS A 630 13.52 21.34 -56.17
CA LYS A 630 13.75 22.76 -55.91
C LYS A 630 15.17 23.09 -55.42
N ILE A 631 15.83 22.16 -54.72
CA ILE A 631 17.16 22.38 -54.11
C ILE A 631 18.30 21.76 -54.95
N ALA A 632 18.01 20.80 -55.83
CA ALA A 632 18.99 19.96 -56.53
C ALA A 632 19.84 20.66 -57.61
N ASN A 633 19.78 21.99 -57.75
CA ASN A 633 20.52 22.77 -58.76
C ASN A 633 22.06 22.76 -58.58
N TYR A 634 22.59 22.13 -57.52
CA TYR A 634 24.01 21.97 -57.27
C TYR A 634 24.24 20.65 -56.51
N ILE A 635 25.15 19.79 -57.00
CA ILE A 635 25.52 18.52 -56.35
C ILE A 635 26.91 18.65 -55.71
N PRO A 636 27.00 19.08 -54.45
CA PRO A 636 28.24 19.05 -53.69
C PRO A 636 28.45 17.67 -53.05
N VAL A 637 29.71 17.30 -52.88
CA VAL A 637 30.13 16.19 -52.03
C VAL A 637 30.44 16.76 -50.65
N ASP A 638 29.98 16.13 -49.56
CA ASP A 638 30.37 16.56 -48.20
C ASP A 638 31.90 16.50 -48.07
N SER A 639 32.53 17.60 -47.66
CA SER A 639 33.99 17.68 -47.54
C SER A 639 34.57 16.85 -46.39
N LYS A 640 33.75 16.41 -45.41
CA LYS A 640 34.25 15.72 -44.21
C LYS A 640 34.41 14.22 -44.41
N ASN A 641 33.41 13.55 -44.98
CA ASN A 641 33.43 12.10 -45.21
C ASN A 641 33.43 11.71 -46.69
N ASN A 642 33.41 12.68 -47.60
CA ASN A 642 33.23 12.47 -49.03
C ASN A 642 31.89 11.75 -49.36
N GLU A 643 30.87 11.95 -48.52
CA GLU A 643 29.54 11.38 -48.68
C GLU A 643 28.69 12.29 -49.57
N THR A 644 28.01 11.70 -50.55
CA THR A 644 27.02 12.42 -51.38
C THR A 644 25.66 12.43 -50.68
N PRO A 645 24.71 13.31 -51.08
CA PRO A 645 23.34 13.27 -50.54
C PRO A 645 22.67 11.90 -50.69
N LEU A 646 23.06 11.13 -51.72
CA LEU A 646 22.57 9.77 -51.93
C LEU A 646 23.07 8.79 -50.87
N HIS A 647 24.31 8.94 -50.36
CA HIS A 647 24.80 8.13 -49.23
C HIS A 647 23.94 8.35 -47.98
N LEU A 648 23.65 9.61 -47.66
CA LEU A 648 22.83 9.97 -46.51
C LEU A 648 21.37 9.53 -46.69
N ALA A 649 20.79 9.73 -47.87
CA ALA A 649 19.45 9.27 -48.21
C ALA A 649 19.29 7.76 -47.98
N MET A 650 20.29 6.97 -48.38
CA MET A 650 20.29 5.53 -48.15
C MET A 650 20.41 5.20 -46.66
N LYS A 651 21.37 5.84 -45.97
CA LYS A 651 21.65 5.62 -44.55
C LYS A 651 20.46 5.89 -43.62
N TYR A 652 19.70 6.96 -43.86
CA TYR A 652 18.55 7.35 -43.02
C TYR A 652 17.21 6.78 -43.53
N GLY A 653 17.18 6.32 -44.79
CA GLY A 653 16.01 5.76 -45.46
C GLY A 653 15.20 6.82 -46.20
N ILE A 654 14.91 6.56 -47.47
CA ILE A 654 14.22 7.45 -48.40
C ILE A 654 13.01 6.75 -49.03
N ARG A 655 11.98 7.50 -49.44
CA ARG A 655 10.88 6.96 -50.26
C ARG A 655 11.31 6.71 -51.70
N LEU A 656 10.71 5.72 -52.35
CA LEU A 656 11.03 5.33 -53.73
C LEU A 656 10.90 6.51 -54.71
N ASP A 657 9.84 7.31 -54.62
CA ASP A 657 9.65 8.46 -55.52
C ASP A 657 10.67 9.56 -55.31
N SER A 658 11.10 9.75 -54.06
CA SER A 658 12.14 10.73 -53.71
C SER A 658 13.53 10.25 -54.13
N LEU A 659 13.78 8.94 -54.07
CA LEU A 659 14.97 8.32 -54.64
C LEU A 659 15.02 8.52 -56.16
N LYS A 660 13.93 8.20 -56.86
CA LYS A 660 13.84 8.39 -58.32
C LYS A 660 14.10 9.84 -58.71
N GLU A 661 13.54 10.79 -57.98
CA GLU A 661 13.77 12.21 -58.22
C GLU A 661 15.24 12.60 -57.93
N LEU A 662 15.82 12.14 -56.81
CA LEU A 662 17.22 12.39 -56.47
C LEU A 662 18.20 11.79 -57.52
N LEU A 663 17.88 10.62 -58.07
CA LEU A 663 18.68 9.93 -59.09
C LEU A 663 18.66 10.64 -60.46
N LYS A 664 17.66 11.49 -60.74
CA LYS A 664 17.65 12.34 -61.95
C LYS A 664 18.74 13.41 -61.89
N PHE A 665 18.98 13.96 -60.71
CA PHE A 665 19.88 15.10 -60.51
C PHE A 665 21.26 14.71 -59.98
N ASN A 666 21.46 13.53 -59.39
CA ASN A 666 22.75 13.13 -58.82
C ASN A 666 23.53 12.17 -59.77
N PRO A 667 24.55 12.65 -60.51
CA PRO A 667 25.38 11.82 -61.38
C PRO A 667 26.41 10.97 -60.63
N LEU A 668 26.69 11.28 -59.35
CA LEU A 668 27.71 10.62 -58.51
C LEU A 668 27.16 9.39 -57.79
N LYS A 669 26.51 8.50 -58.56
CA LYS A 669 25.75 7.34 -58.06
C LYS A 669 26.64 6.27 -57.41
N ASN A 670 27.87 6.13 -57.90
CA ASN A 670 28.87 5.16 -57.42
C ASN A 670 30.05 5.81 -56.69
N GLN A 671 29.92 7.09 -56.31
CA GLN A 671 30.97 7.78 -55.57
C GLN A 671 31.31 7.00 -54.30
N ARG A 672 32.60 6.80 -54.06
CA ARG A 672 33.12 6.16 -52.86
C ARG A 672 33.41 7.24 -51.81
N ASN A 673 32.93 7.02 -50.59
CA ASN A 673 33.23 7.87 -49.45
C ASN A 673 34.64 7.58 -48.89
N ASN A 674 35.07 8.25 -47.82
CA ASN A 674 36.40 8.04 -47.22
C ASN A 674 36.63 6.62 -46.64
N LYS A 675 35.56 5.85 -46.43
CA LYS A 675 35.60 4.42 -46.04
C LYS A 675 35.46 3.50 -47.24
N ASP A 676 35.53 4.07 -48.45
CA ASP A 676 35.38 3.38 -49.72
C ASP A 676 34.02 2.69 -49.91
N ARG A 677 33.01 3.21 -49.22
CA ARG A 677 31.62 2.73 -49.30
C ARG A 677 30.85 3.56 -50.30
N THR A 678 30.00 2.90 -51.06
CA THR A 678 29.06 3.52 -52.00
C THR A 678 27.65 3.61 -51.40
N PRO A 679 26.71 4.33 -52.04
CA PRO A 679 25.33 4.38 -51.55
C PRO A 679 24.67 3.00 -51.46
N LEU A 680 25.04 2.06 -52.35
CA LEU A 680 24.54 0.67 -52.30
C LEU A 680 24.99 -0.05 -51.01
N HIS A 681 26.22 0.17 -50.54
CA HIS A 681 26.67 -0.36 -49.26
C HIS A 681 25.82 0.15 -48.10
N TYR A 682 25.45 1.44 -48.12
CA TYR A 682 24.55 2.00 -47.12
C TYR A 682 23.14 1.43 -47.25
N ALA A 683 22.58 1.32 -48.46
CA ALA A 683 21.25 0.75 -48.68
C ALA A 683 21.12 -0.70 -48.18
N CYS A 684 22.17 -1.50 -48.38
CA CYS A 684 22.25 -2.87 -47.87
C CYS A 684 22.45 -2.91 -46.34
N TYR A 685 23.11 -1.91 -45.76
CA TYR A 685 23.31 -1.82 -44.32
C TYR A 685 22.12 -1.23 -43.55
N SER A 686 21.30 -0.35 -44.14
CA SER A 686 20.23 0.38 -43.41
C SER A 686 18.84 0.13 -43.99
N LYS A 687 17.85 -0.20 -43.14
CA LYS A 687 16.41 -0.41 -43.42
C LYS A 687 16.05 -1.41 -44.55
N GLN A 688 17.00 -1.81 -45.40
CA GLN A 688 16.97 -2.86 -46.41
C GLN A 688 15.68 -2.96 -47.22
N ASN A 689 15.27 -1.86 -47.87
CA ASN A 689 14.11 -1.88 -48.74
C ASN A 689 14.47 -2.54 -50.11
N PRO A 690 13.84 -3.68 -50.48
CA PRO A 690 14.12 -4.37 -51.74
C PRO A 690 13.93 -3.50 -52.98
N GLU A 691 12.93 -2.60 -52.98
CA GLU A 691 12.61 -1.74 -54.13
C GLU A 691 13.68 -0.68 -54.35
N ILE A 692 14.21 -0.11 -53.27
CA ILE A 692 15.30 0.87 -53.31
C ILE A 692 16.60 0.22 -53.81
N ILE A 693 16.90 -0.97 -53.30
CA ILE A 693 18.10 -1.73 -53.67
C ILE A 693 18.01 -2.15 -55.15
N ASN A 694 16.85 -2.66 -55.58
CA ASN A 694 16.60 -3.00 -56.98
C ASN A 694 16.76 -1.78 -57.89
N GLU A 695 16.22 -0.63 -57.49
CA GLU A 695 16.35 0.61 -58.27
C GLU A 695 17.80 1.10 -58.37
N LEU A 696 18.61 0.98 -57.29
CA LEU A 696 20.03 1.33 -57.33
C LEU A 696 20.86 0.38 -58.20
N ILE A 697 20.57 -0.92 -58.18
CA ILE A 697 21.31 -1.95 -58.92
C ILE A 697 21.18 -1.78 -60.44
N LYS A 698 20.05 -1.26 -60.94
CA LYS A 698 19.87 -0.93 -62.36
C LYS A 698 20.95 -0.03 -62.96
N TYR A 699 21.69 0.70 -62.12
CA TYR A 699 22.71 1.67 -62.54
C TYR A 699 24.16 1.15 -62.43
N GLY A 700 24.37 -0.13 -62.15
CA GLY A 700 25.43 -0.89 -62.85
C GLY A 700 26.78 -1.17 -62.19
N GLU A 701 27.01 -1.02 -60.88
CA GLU A 701 28.25 -1.54 -60.26
C GLU A 701 28.03 -2.10 -58.84
N ASN A 702 28.72 -3.21 -58.54
CA ASN A 702 28.80 -3.83 -57.21
C ASN A 702 30.21 -3.63 -56.62
N PRO A 703 30.55 -2.42 -56.17
CA PRO A 703 31.90 -2.07 -55.78
C PRO A 703 32.31 -2.79 -54.49
N MET A 704 33.50 -3.39 -54.46
CA MET A 704 34.16 -3.77 -53.20
C MET A 704 34.75 -2.52 -52.54
N ASN A 705 34.61 -2.38 -51.22
CA ASN A 705 35.31 -1.34 -50.45
C ASN A 705 36.76 -1.76 -50.07
N PHE A 706 37.54 -0.87 -49.46
CA PHE A 706 38.93 -1.12 -49.04
C PHE A 706 39.12 -2.34 -48.12
N ASP A 707 38.07 -2.73 -47.37
CA ASP A 707 38.08 -3.90 -46.49
C ASP A 707 37.70 -5.20 -47.25
N ASN A 708 37.58 -5.14 -48.58
CA ASN A 708 37.06 -6.20 -49.45
C ASN A 708 35.62 -6.64 -49.10
N ILE A 709 34.81 -5.74 -48.54
CA ILE A 709 33.43 -6.03 -48.14
C ILE A 709 32.49 -5.63 -49.28
N LEU A 710 31.76 -6.61 -49.84
CA LEU A 710 30.63 -6.36 -50.75
C LEU A 710 29.35 -5.89 -50.01
N PRO A 711 28.42 -5.17 -50.67
CA PRO A 711 27.11 -4.83 -50.15
C PRO A 711 26.33 -6.01 -49.54
N ILE A 712 26.44 -7.22 -50.10
CA ILE A 712 25.80 -8.43 -49.56
C ILE A 712 26.34 -8.82 -48.18
N HIS A 713 27.64 -8.62 -47.91
CA HIS A 713 28.21 -8.85 -46.58
C HIS A 713 27.60 -7.91 -45.54
N LEU A 714 27.40 -6.63 -45.90
CA LEU A 714 26.75 -5.64 -45.04
C LEU A 714 25.26 -5.92 -44.85
N ALA A 715 24.60 -6.47 -45.88
CA ALA A 715 23.21 -6.93 -45.77
C ALA A 715 23.11 -8.01 -44.68
N CYS A 716 23.93 -9.07 -44.78
CA CYS A 716 23.94 -10.19 -43.82
C CYS A 716 24.37 -9.78 -42.40
N LEU A 717 25.22 -8.76 -42.25
CA LEU A 717 25.73 -8.32 -40.94
C LEU A 717 24.66 -7.77 -39.99
N GLN A 718 23.55 -7.22 -40.49
CA GLN A 718 22.55 -6.55 -39.64
C GLN A 718 21.64 -7.51 -38.85
N GLY A 719 21.49 -8.75 -39.30
CA GLY A 719 20.68 -9.76 -38.60
C GLY A 719 19.16 -9.59 -38.70
N LYS A 720 18.65 -8.80 -39.66
CA LYS A 720 17.23 -8.75 -40.06
C LYS A 720 17.07 -8.58 -41.57
N THR A 721 17.76 -9.43 -42.34
CA THR A 721 17.90 -9.23 -43.78
C THR A 721 16.68 -9.69 -44.54
N ASP A 722 16.04 -8.87 -45.39
CA ASP A 722 14.93 -9.36 -46.23
C ASP A 722 15.47 -10.39 -47.24
N ILE A 723 14.85 -11.56 -47.33
CA ILE A 723 15.29 -12.63 -48.24
C ILE A 723 15.26 -12.17 -49.71
N ARG A 724 14.34 -11.26 -50.05
CA ARG A 724 14.26 -10.65 -51.39
C ARG A 724 15.47 -9.79 -51.69
N VAL A 725 16.03 -9.10 -50.68
CA VAL A 725 17.28 -8.32 -50.84
C VAL A 725 18.45 -9.26 -51.15
N LEU A 726 18.54 -10.39 -50.45
CA LEU A 726 19.55 -11.41 -50.74
C LEU A 726 19.39 -12.02 -52.13
N GLN A 727 18.15 -12.33 -52.54
CA GLN A 727 17.85 -12.83 -53.89
C GLN A 727 18.23 -11.81 -54.97
N ILE A 728 17.86 -10.53 -54.79
CA ILE A 728 18.18 -9.45 -55.73
C ILE A 728 19.70 -9.31 -55.86
N LEU A 729 20.42 -9.28 -54.74
CA LEU A 729 21.89 -9.19 -54.75
C LEU A 729 22.49 -10.43 -55.44
N LEU A 730 22.16 -11.65 -55.02
CA LEU A 730 22.69 -12.90 -55.59
C LEU A 730 22.38 -13.07 -57.09
N SER A 731 21.24 -12.55 -57.55
CA SER A 731 20.90 -12.56 -58.99
C SER A 731 21.79 -11.65 -59.84
N PHE A 732 22.36 -10.60 -59.25
CA PHE A 732 23.17 -9.60 -59.93
C PHE A 732 24.64 -10.03 -60.09
N ASN A 733 25.19 -10.85 -59.19
CA ASN A 733 26.53 -11.44 -59.35
C ASN A 733 26.64 -12.77 -58.58
N LYS A 734 27.06 -13.85 -59.24
CA LYS A 734 27.11 -15.20 -58.65
C LYS A 734 28.40 -15.48 -57.87
N GLU A 735 29.50 -14.78 -58.13
CA GLU A 735 30.82 -15.02 -57.51
C GLU A 735 30.99 -14.35 -56.13
N MET A 736 29.89 -14.13 -55.40
CA MET A 736 29.82 -13.23 -54.25
C MET A 736 30.15 -13.86 -52.88
N SER A 737 30.58 -15.12 -52.84
CA SER A 737 30.78 -15.87 -51.59
C SER A 737 32.22 -15.91 -51.08
N GLU A 738 33.21 -15.49 -51.88
CA GLU A 738 34.61 -15.91 -51.65
C GLU A 738 35.60 -14.78 -51.32
N ILE A 739 35.21 -13.52 -51.48
CA ILE A 739 36.16 -12.38 -51.38
C ILE A 739 35.90 -11.59 -50.08
N GLY A 740 36.80 -11.74 -49.11
CA GLY A 740 36.79 -11.00 -47.83
C GLY A 740 37.27 -11.82 -46.64
N ARG A 741 37.59 -11.17 -45.50
CA ARG A 741 38.00 -11.84 -44.24
C ARG A 741 36.87 -12.67 -43.58
N ASN A 742 35.61 -12.43 -43.91
CA ASN A 742 34.43 -13.14 -43.40
C ASN A 742 33.40 -13.26 -44.53
N ALA A 743 32.98 -14.47 -44.89
CA ALA A 743 31.98 -14.67 -45.95
C ALA A 743 30.55 -14.29 -45.49
N PRO A 744 29.60 -13.99 -46.39
CA PRO A 744 28.24 -13.60 -46.03
C PRO A 744 27.52 -14.65 -45.17
N LEU A 745 27.84 -15.92 -45.38
CA LEU A 745 27.38 -17.07 -44.59
C LEU A 745 27.81 -16.96 -43.11
N HIS A 746 29.03 -16.52 -42.84
CA HIS A 746 29.56 -16.40 -41.48
C HIS A 746 28.76 -15.34 -40.70
N PHE A 747 28.42 -14.21 -41.34
CA PHE A 747 27.60 -13.17 -40.71
C PHE A 747 26.15 -13.62 -40.44
N LEU A 748 25.54 -14.41 -41.34
CA LEU A 748 24.21 -14.99 -41.08
C LEU A 748 24.23 -15.96 -39.89
N CYS A 749 25.26 -16.81 -39.80
CA CYS A 749 25.44 -17.73 -38.69
C CYS A 749 25.65 -16.98 -37.36
N MET A 750 26.48 -15.92 -37.34
CA MET A 750 26.69 -15.09 -36.13
C MET A 750 25.43 -14.39 -35.65
N ARG A 751 24.51 -14.02 -36.55
CA ARG A 751 23.31 -13.22 -36.24
C ARG A 751 22.04 -14.06 -35.99
N LYS A 752 22.14 -15.39 -36.02
CA LYS A 752 21.02 -16.32 -35.78
C LYS A 752 19.81 -16.09 -36.71
N GLU A 753 20.09 -15.91 -38.00
CA GLU A 753 19.11 -15.60 -39.05
C GLU A 753 18.37 -16.84 -39.61
N ASN A 754 17.21 -16.66 -40.25
CA ASN A 754 16.39 -17.79 -40.74
C ASN A 754 17.18 -18.83 -41.57
N GLU A 755 16.94 -20.11 -41.31
CA GLU A 755 17.50 -21.29 -42.01
C GLU A 755 17.36 -21.18 -43.53
N GLU A 756 16.25 -20.63 -44.02
CA GLU A 756 16.02 -20.43 -45.45
C GLU A 756 17.03 -19.47 -46.08
N LYS A 757 17.53 -18.47 -45.35
CA LYS A 757 18.54 -17.52 -45.82
C LYS A 757 19.91 -18.17 -45.87
N ILE A 758 20.21 -19.04 -44.90
CA ILE A 758 21.44 -19.84 -44.85
C ILE A 758 21.45 -20.81 -46.04
N LYS A 759 20.35 -21.55 -46.28
CA LYS A 759 20.17 -22.42 -47.45
C LYS A 759 20.31 -21.66 -48.77
N LEU A 760 19.73 -20.45 -48.87
CA LEU A 760 19.82 -19.62 -50.08
C LEU A 760 21.28 -19.27 -50.45
N ILE A 761 22.09 -18.88 -49.45
CA ILE A 761 23.52 -18.58 -49.67
C ILE A 761 24.31 -19.85 -49.95
N LEU A 762 24.06 -20.95 -49.23
CA LEU A 762 24.72 -22.25 -49.43
C LEU A 762 24.54 -22.79 -50.85
N ASN A 763 23.35 -22.65 -51.43
CA ASN A 763 23.07 -23.04 -52.83
C ASN A 763 23.92 -22.26 -53.86
N HIS A 764 24.52 -21.13 -53.47
CA HIS A 764 25.30 -20.24 -54.33
C HIS A 764 26.75 -20.07 -53.87
N SER A 765 27.22 -20.78 -52.82
CA SER A 765 28.56 -20.63 -52.26
C SER A 765 29.33 -21.95 -52.17
N SER A 766 30.56 -21.99 -52.70
CA SER A 766 31.51 -23.09 -52.50
C SER A 766 32.08 -23.08 -51.08
N ASN A 767 32.25 -24.26 -50.49
CA ASN A 767 32.82 -24.48 -49.15
C ASN A 767 34.11 -23.69 -48.92
N LEU A 768 34.07 -22.71 -47.99
CA LEU A 768 35.23 -21.90 -47.63
C LEU A 768 35.44 -21.87 -46.12
N VAL A 769 36.67 -22.23 -45.73
CA VAL A 769 37.21 -22.11 -44.38
C VAL A 769 38.03 -20.82 -44.35
N ILE A 770 37.71 -19.85 -43.48
CA ILE A 770 38.43 -18.58 -43.40
C ILE A 770 39.00 -18.39 -41.98
N ASN A 771 40.31 -18.14 -41.86
CA ASN A 771 41.05 -18.10 -40.58
C ASN A 771 40.93 -19.39 -39.75
N GLY A 772 40.74 -20.52 -40.42
CA GLY A 772 40.55 -21.83 -39.82
C GLY A 772 39.14 -22.08 -39.27
N ASP A 773 38.35 -21.05 -38.93
CA ASP A 773 36.99 -21.22 -38.43
C ASP A 773 36.01 -21.43 -39.58
N SER A 774 35.57 -22.68 -39.76
CA SER A 774 34.45 -23.01 -40.64
C SER A 774 33.12 -22.47 -40.07
N PRO A 775 32.10 -22.18 -40.91
CA PRO A 775 30.75 -21.81 -40.46
C PRO A 775 30.20 -22.68 -39.32
N ILE A 776 30.55 -23.96 -39.28
CA ILE A 776 30.16 -24.88 -38.21
C ILE A 776 30.77 -24.53 -36.84
N HIS A 777 31.99 -24.00 -36.79
CA HIS A 777 32.63 -23.50 -35.56
C HIS A 777 31.92 -22.24 -35.06
N ILE A 778 31.51 -21.34 -35.97
CA ILE A 778 30.79 -20.11 -35.63
C ILE A 778 29.39 -20.40 -35.09
N VAL A 779 28.65 -21.33 -35.72
CA VAL A 779 27.34 -21.77 -35.23
C VAL A 779 27.45 -22.26 -33.78
N CYS A 780 28.51 -23.01 -33.47
CA CYS A 780 28.80 -23.53 -32.13
C CYS A 780 29.20 -22.42 -31.14
N GLY A 781 30.00 -21.44 -31.55
CA GLY A 781 30.48 -20.35 -30.69
C GLY A 781 29.43 -19.29 -30.34
N TYR A 782 28.38 -19.13 -31.13
CA TYR A 782 27.33 -18.12 -30.89
C TYR A 782 26.03 -18.69 -30.31
N ASP A 783 26.00 -19.97 -29.90
CA ASP A 783 24.83 -20.64 -29.32
C ASP A 783 23.60 -20.60 -30.26
N SER A 784 23.80 -21.05 -31.50
CA SER A 784 22.80 -20.95 -32.58
C SER A 784 21.82 -22.14 -32.60
N SER A 785 20.81 -22.11 -33.48
CA SER A 785 19.83 -23.20 -33.60
C SER A 785 20.51 -24.53 -33.98
N PRO A 786 20.17 -25.67 -33.33
CA PRO A 786 20.70 -26.99 -33.70
C PRO A 786 20.44 -27.37 -35.16
N LYS A 787 19.34 -26.89 -35.75
CA LYS A 787 19.02 -27.07 -37.17
C LYS A 787 20.05 -26.47 -38.13
N TYR A 788 20.83 -25.47 -37.71
CA TYR A 788 21.91 -24.95 -38.55
C TYR A 788 23.04 -25.98 -38.71
N ILE A 789 23.27 -26.83 -37.71
CA ILE A 789 24.24 -27.93 -37.82
C ILE A 789 23.75 -28.92 -38.86
N GLU A 790 22.48 -29.34 -38.78
CA GLU A 790 21.86 -30.25 -39.75
C GLU A 790 22.02 -29.71 -41.19
N VAL A 791 21.64 -28.44 -41.41
CA VAL A 791 21.74 -27.79 -42.73
C VAL A 791 23.20 -27.70 -43.23
N LEU A 792 24.16 -27.43 -42.35
CA LEU A 792 25.58 -27.38 -42.73
C LEU A 792 26.15 -28.78 -43.01
N VAL A 793 25.80 -29.79 -42.21
CA VAL A 793 26.24 -31.19 -42.42
C VAL A 793 25.63 -31.75 -43.72
N GLU A 794 24.34 -31.53 -43.97
CA GLU A 794 23.68 -31.87 -45.25
C GLU A 794 24.37 -31.22 -46.45
N SER A 795 24.92 -30.02 -46.26
CA SER A 795 25.65 -29.27 -47.29
C SER A 795 27.13 -29.68 -47.42
N GLY A 796 27.58 -30.71 -46.68
CA GLY A 796 28.91 -31.31 -46.81
C GLY A 796 30.00 -30.70 -45.93
N TYR A 797 29.66 -29.98 -44.85
CA TYR A 797 30.64 -29.49 -43.87
C TYR A 797 31.07 -30.59 -42.89
N ASP A 798 32.38 -30.70 -42.63
CA ASP A 798 32.93 -31.67 -41.66
C ASP A 798 32.68 -31.23 -40.21
N ILE A 799 31.91 -32.05 -39.48
CA ILE A 799 31.54 -31.84 -38.08
C ILE A 799 32.71 -31.99 -37.10
N ASN A 800 33.78 -32.67 -37.53
CA ASN A 800 34.99 -32.91 -36.75
C ASN A 800 36.17 -32.05 -37.20
N LEU A 801 35.92 -31.06 -38.08
CA LEU A 801 36.95 -30.14 -38.54
C LEU A 801 37.62 -29.47 -37.33
N LYS A 802 38.94 -29.39 -37.30
CA LYS A 802 39.68 -28.90 -36.13
C LYS A 802 40.43 -27.61 -36.45
N ASN A 803 40.02 -26.50 -35.83
CA ASN A 803 40.76 -25.22 -35.88
C ASN A 803 41.28 -24.79 -34.51
N ASN A 804 42.35 -25.45 -34.04
CA ASN A 804 42.77 -25.52 -32.63
C ASN A 804 41.77 -26.28 -31.73
N PHE A 805 40.47 -26.05 -31.92
CA PHE A 805 39.37 -26.71 -31.22
C PHE A 805 38.38 -27.31 -32.24
N THR A 806 37.67 -28.37 -31.85
CA THR A 806 36.58 -28.95 -32.65
C THR A 806 35.28 -28.17 -32.41
N PRO A 807 34.26 -28.24 -33.29
CA PRO A 807 32.97 -27.58 -33.09
C PRO A 807 32.32 -27.97 -31.76
N LEU A 808 32.44 -29.26 -31.39
CA LEU A 808 31.98 -29.78 -30.09
C LEU A 808 32.71 -29.11 -28.92
N TYR A 809 34.02 -28.86 -29.04
CA TYR A 809 34.79 -28.18 -28.00
C TYR A 809 34.36 -26.71 -27.84
N ILE A 810 34.16 -26.00 -28.94
CA ILE A 810 33.68 -24.60 -28.93
C ILE A 810 32.26 -24.52 -28.37
N ALA A 811 31.38 -25.46 -28.74
CA ALA A 811 30.03 -25.53 -28.21
C ALA A 811 30.03 -25.72 -26.69
N CYS A 812 30.93 -26.55 -26.15
CA CYS A 812 31.04 -26.73 -24.69
C CYS A 812 31.45 -25.44 -23.95
N GLU A 813 32.19 -24.54 -24.60
CA GLU A 813 32.65 -23.28 -24.00
C GLU A 813 31.61 -22.16 -24.04
N TYR A 814 30.97 -21.99 -25.19
CA TYR A 814 30.17 -20.79 -25.46
C TYR A 814 28.66 -21.06 -25.55
N SER A 815 28.22 -22.31 -25.74
CA SER A 815 26.79 -22.66 -25.82
C SER A 815 26.21 -22.96 -24.44
N LYS A 816 24.95 -22.55 -24.24
CA LYS A 816 24.13 -22.96 -23.09
C LYS A 816 23.05 -23.96 -23.47
N ASN A 817 22.98 -24.33 -24.75
CA ASN A 817 21.93 -25.18 -25.29
C ASN A 817 22.38 -26.66 -25.32
N PRO A 818 21.83 -27.53 -24.45
CA PRO A 818 22.16 -28.95 -24.45
C PRO A 818 21.71 -29.65 -25.74
N GLU A 819 20.67 -29.16 -26.43
CA GLU A 819 20.24 -29.72 -27.72
C GLU A 819 21.29 -29.52 -28.81
N LEU A 820 22.04 -28.41 -28.80
CA LEU A 820 23.13 -28.17 -29.76
C LEU A 820 24.22 -29.25 -29.63
N ILE A 821 24.55 -29.61 -28.39
CA ILE A 821 25.52 -30.66 -28.07
C ILE A 821 24.99 -32.03 -28.51
N ARG A 822 23.70 -32.32 -28.25
CA ARG A 822 23.05 -33.55 -28.72
C ARG A 822 23.08 -33.68 -30.23
N THR A 823 22.73 -32.63 -30.96
CA THR A 823 22.73 -32.64 -32.43
C THR A 823 24.14 -32.76 -33.00
N LEU A 824 25.15 -32.11 -32.40
CA LEU A 824 26.54 -32.33 -32.80
C LEU A 824 26.96 -33.79 -32.66
N ILE A 825 26.58 -34.42 -31.55
CA ILE A 825 26.91 -35.82 -31.27
C ILE A 825 26.15 -36.76 -32.21
N SER A 826 24.84 -36.54 -32.43
CA SER A 826 24.03 -37.39 -33.32
C SER A 826 24.51 -37.34 -34.77
N GLU A 827 24.98 -36.17 -35.22
CA GLU A 827 25.55 -35.98 -36.55
C GLU A 827 27.03 -36.45 -36.65
N GLY A 828 27.60 -37.03 -35.59
CA GLY A 828 28.88 -37.74 -35.62
C GLY A 828 30.10 -36.99 -35.07
N ALA A 829 29.92 -36.00 -34.18
CA ALA A 829 31.03 -35.34 -33.50
C ALA A 829 31.79 -36.30 -32.54
N ASN A 830 33.13 -36.25 -32.57
CA ASN A 830 33.99 -37.17 -31.84
C ASN A 830 34.18 -36.75 -30.36
N ILE A 831 33.47 -37.43 -29.48
CA ILE A 831 33.48 -37.23 -28.01
C ILE A 831 34.79 -37.74 -27.37
N SER A 832 35.46 -38.72 -27.99
CA SER A 832 36.64 -39.40 -27.44
C SER A 832 37.97 -38.66 -27.66
N SER A 833 37.94 -37.55 -28.41
CA SER A 833 39.12 -36.71 -28.62
C SER A 833 39.48 -35.97 -27.31
N LEU A 834 40.76 -36.06 -26.90
CA LEU A 834 41.28 -35.66 -25.59
C LEU A 834 40.61 -34.39 -25.00
N ASN A 835 40.02 -34.55 -23.81
CA ASN A 835 39.70 -33.50 -22.83
C ASN A 835 38.47 -32.61 -23.06
N VAL A 836 37.47 -32.99 -23.87
CA VAL A 836 36.20 -32.21 -23.97
C VAL A 836 35.46 -32.13 -22.63
N LEU A 837 35.29 -33.27 -21.94
CA LEU A 837 34.65 -33.33 -20.61
C LEU A 837 35.45 -32.58 -19.55
N PHE A 838 36.78 -32.78 -19.53
CA PHE A 838 37.70 -32.06 -18.63
C PHE A 838 37.60 -30.55 -18.83
N PHE A 839 37.55 -30.10 -20.09
CA PHE A 839 37.49 -28.70 -20.43
C PHE A 839 36.15 -28.07 -20.03
N ALA A 840 35.02 -28.69 -20.39
CA ALA A 840 33.68 -28.25 -19.99
C ALA A 840 33.55 -28.09 -18.46
N CYS A 841 34.18 -29.00 -17.71
CA CYS A 841 34.22 -28.91 -16.25
C CYS A 841 35.14 -27.76 -15.76
N SER A 842 36.30 -27.55 -16.38
CA SER A 842 37.27 -26.51 -15.96
C SER A 842 36.77 -25.06 -16.14
N ILE A 843 35.88 -24.84 -17.11
CA ILE A 843 35.27 -23.55 -17.41
C ILE A 843 33.89 -23.36 -16.77
N ASN A 844 33.40 -24.36 -16.05
CA ASN A 844 32.08 -24.39 -15.41
C ASN A 844 30.91 -24.26 -16.40
N SER A 845 30.91 -25.07 -17.46
CA SER A 845 29.78 -25.18 -18.39
C SER A 845 28.49 -25.67 -17.67
N PRO A 846 27.29 -25.32 -18.17
CA PRO A 846 26.01 -25.75 -17.58
C PRO A 846 25.97 -27.25 -17.24
N PRO A 847 25.42 -27.64 -16.07
CA PRO A 847 25.38 -29.03 -15.63
C PRO A 847 24.70 -29.98 -16.63
N GLU A 848 23.75 -29.47 -17.41
CA GLU A 848 23.05 -30.21 -18.46
C GLU A 848 24.00 -30.63 -19.60
N ILE A 849 24.94 -29.76 -20.02
CA ILE A 849 25.93 -30.07 -21.05
C ILE A 849 26.88 -31.17 -20.58
N ILE A 850 27.28 -31.11 -19.30
CA ILE A 850 28.14 -32.12 -18.69
C ILE A 850 27.40 -33.47 -18.64
N ARG A 851 26.11 -33.49 -18.29
CA ARG A 851 25.28 -34.70 -18.34
C ARG A 851 25.20 -35.28 -19.75
N GLU A 852 24.97 -34.45 -20.77
CA GLU A 852 24.87 -34.92 -22.16
C GLU A 852 26.17 -35.53 -22.67
N LEU A 853 27.32 -34.94 -22.37
CA LEU A 853 28.62 -35.49 -22.74
C LEU A 853 28.85 -36.86 -22.10
N ILE A 854 28.48 -37.03 -20.82
CA ILE A 854 28.62 -38.30 -20.10
C ILE A 854 27.65 -39.36 -20.63
N LEU A 855 26.38 -39.01 -20.83
CA LEU A 855 25.36 -39.94 -21.35
C LEU A 855 25.74 -40.49 -22.73
N ASN A 856 26.41 -39.69 -23.55
CA ASN A 856 26.86 -40.08 -24.88
C ASN A 856 28.29 -40.66 -24.92
N GLY A 857 28.86 -41.02 -23.77
CA GLY A 857 30.08 -41.84 -23.70
C GLY A 857 31.41 -41.11 -23.49
N ALA A 858 31.42 -39.88 -22.96
CA ALA A 858 32.66 -39.19 -22.58
C ALA A 858 33.39 -39.92 -21.43
N ASN A 859 34.70 -40.14 -21.57
CA ASN A 859 35.51 -40.88 -20.61
C ASN A 859 35.81 -40.06 -19.33
N CYS A 860 35.27 -40.50 -18.20
CA CYS A 860 35.41 -39.83 -16.89
C CYS A 860 36.75 -40.11 -16.20
N ASN A 861 37.50 -41.14 -16.60
CA ASN A 861 38.71 -41.61 -15.88
C ASN A 861 39.98 -40.80 -16.17
N PHE A 862 39.96 -39.86 -17.13
CA PHE A 862 41.11 -39.02 -17.48
C PHE A 862 41.15 -37.67 -16.73
N VAL A 863 40.21 -37.43 -15.81
CA VAL A 863 40.15 -36.20 -15.02
C VAL A 863 41.26 -36.22 -13.95
N LYS A 864 42.24 -35.31 -14.03
CA LYS A 864 43.31 -35.19 -13.02
C LYS A 864 42.78 -34.63 -11.70
N VAL A 865 43.41 -34.98 -10.56
CA VAL A 865 43.14 -34.42 -9.21
C VAL A 865 43.21 -32.88 -9.18
N SER A 866 44.00 -32.28 -10.06
CA SER A 866 44.05 -30.82 -10.26
C SER A 866 42.71 -30.20 -10.68
N LEU A 867 41.81 -30.94 -11.35
CA LEU A 867 40.49 -30.44 -11.75
C LEU A 867 39.52 -30.35 -10.57
N LEU A 868 39.57 -31.29 -9.62
CA LEU A 868 38.80 -31.21 -8.37
C LEU A 868 39.17 -29.91 -7.62
N THR A 869 40.45 -29.58 -7.59
CA THR A 869 40.96 -28.34 -6.97
C THR A 869 40.40 -27.07 -7.66
N VAL A 870 40.33 -27.07 -8.99
CA VAL A 870 39.78 -25.95 -9.79
C VAL A 870 38.24 -25.83 -9.64
N LEU A 871 37.53 -26.95 -9.57
CA LEU A 871 36.07 -27.00 -9.37
C LEU A 871 35.67 -26.52 -7.96
N PHE A 872 36.47 -26.87 -6.93
CA PHE A 872 36.33 -26.34 -5.58
C PHE A 872 36.62 -24.83 -5.51
N GLN A 873 37.68 -24.34 -6.16
CA GLN A 873 37.98 -22.89 -6.21
C GLN A 873 36.91 -22.06 -6.93
N LYS A 874 36.23 -22.63 -7.94
CA LYS A 874 35.18 -21.96 -8.72
C LYS A 874 33.75 -22.17 -8.18
N ASN A 875 33.58 -22.85 -7.03
CA ASN A 875 32.28 -23.10 -6.39
C ASN A 875 31.27 -23.87 -7.29
N ALA A 876 31.76 -24.76 -8.16
CA ALA A 876 30.98 -25.48 -9.17
C ALA A 876 30.44 -26.85 -8.68
N TRP A 877 29.63 -26.82 -7.62
CA TRP A 877 29.23 -28.00 -6.85
C TRP A 877 28.39 -29.03 -7.62
N GLU A 878 27.50 -28.60 -8.52
CA GLU A 878 26.61 -29.53 -9.22
C GLU A 878 27.33 -30.30 -10.35
N SER A 879 28.30 -29.66 -11.00
CA SER A 879 29.21 -30.31 -11.96
C SER A 879 30.10 -31.35 -11.27
N LEU A 880 30.57 -31.04 -10.05
CA LEU A 880 31.35 -31.95 -9.22
C LEU A 880 30.52 -33.16 -8.76
N ARG A 881 29.26 -32.90 -8.39
CA ARG A 881 28.28 -33.94 -8.00
C ARG A 881 27.97 -34.91 -9.16
N ILE A 882 27.86 -34.41 -10.40
CA ILE A 882 27.62 -35.25 -11.57
C ILE A 882 28.81 -36.18 -11.83
N LEU A 883 30.04 -35.67 -11.74
CA LEU A 883 31.25 -36.48 -11.94
C LEU A 883 31.43 -37.56 -10.86
N LEU A 884 31.21 -37.22 -9.58
CA LEU A 884 31.35 -38.17 -8.47
C LEU A 884 30.34 -39.34 -8.56
N ASN A 885 29.09 -39.05 -8.95
CA ASN A 885 28.04 -40.06 -9.10
C ASN A 885 28.27 -41.06 -10.26
N THR A 886 29.23 -40.79 -11.16
CA THR A 886 29.51 -41.64 -12.34
C THR A 886 30.64 -42.64 -12.14
N GLY A 887 31.18 -42.76 -10.91
CA GLY A 887 32.18 -43.77 -10.56
C GLY A 887 33.64 -43.31 -10.70
N PHE A 888 33.92 -42.01 -10.53
CA PHE A 888 35.28 -41.49 -10.48
C PHE A 888 36.05 -42.13 -9.30
N ASN A 889 37.09 -42.91 -9.62
CA ASN A 889 37.70 -43.88 -8.71
C ASN A 889 38.72 -43.21 -7.76
N GLU A 890 38.40 -43.07 -6.47
CA GLU A 890 39.27 -42.46 -5.43
C GLU A 890 40.65 -43.13 -5.25
N LYS A 891 40.87 -44.32 -5.83
CA LYS A 891 42.11 -45.11 -5.67
C LYS A 891 43.32 -44.65 -6.51
N LEU A 892 43.17 -43.70 -7.43
CA LEU A 892 44.30 -43.21 -8.26
C LEU A 892 45.18 -42.14 -7.58
N ALA A 893 44.89 -41.77 -6.33
CA ALA A 893 45.71 -40.82 -5.56
C ALA A 893 46.98 -41.45 -4.94
N GLN A 894 47.27 -42.74 -5.18
CA GLN A 894 48.39 -43.46 -4.56
C GLN A 894 49.51 -43.90 -5.51
N ASP A 895 49.53 -43.48 -6.77
CA ASP A 895 50.64 -43.81 -7.68
C ASP A 895 51.76 -42.74 -7.63
N PRO A 896 52.99 -43.08 -7.18
CA PRO A 896 54.05 -42.11 -6.95
C PRO A 896 54.96 -42.01 -8.18
N ILE A 897 54.51 -41.36 -9.26
CA ILE A 897 55.43 -40.97 -10.34
C ILE A 897 55.14 -39.52 -10.78
N HIS A 898 56.09 -38.65 -10.44
CA HIS A 898 56.24 -37.21 -10.73
C HIS A 898 55.48 -36.20 -9.85
N ASP A 899 56.10 -35.90 -8.71
CA ASP A 899 56.03 -34.64 -7.94
C ASP A 899 56.37 -33.42 -8.84
N PRO A 900 55.75 -32.23 -8.68
CA PRO A 900 56.12 -31.34 -7.57
C PRO A 900 54.94 -30.48 -7.07
N ILE A 901 54.13 -30.94 -6.11
CA ILE A 901 53.19 -30.06 -5.38
C ILE A 901 53.10 -30.52 -3.91
N ARG A 902 54.26 -30.58 -3.27
CA ARG A 902 54.38 -30.96 -1.85
C ARG A 902 54.20 -29.83 -0.83
N ASN A 903 53.75 -28.64 -1.25
CA ASN A 903 53.60 -27.50 -0.36
C ASN A 903 52.29 -26.74 -0.62
N PHE A 904 51.16 -27.16 -0.06
CA PHE A 904 50.05 -26.25 0.31
C PHE A 904 49.14 -26.87 1.38
N ASP A 905 48.91 -26.07 2.42
CA ASP A 905 47.94 -26.11 3.52
C ASP A 905 47.87 -27.38 4.44
N PRO A 906 48.39 -27.30 5.69
CA PRO A 906 48.19 -28.33 6.72
C PRO A 906 46.71 -28.64 7.01
N ASN A 907 45.82 -27.67 6.78
CA ASN A 907 44.38 -27.83 7.03
C ASN A 907 43.70 -28.77 6.02
N LEU A 908 44.23 -28.94 4.80
CA LEU A 908 43.62 -29.82 3.80
C LEU A 908 43.84 -31.30 4.12
N ASN A 909 45.01 -31.64 4.66
CA ASN A 909 45.31 -33.00 5.16
C ASN A 909 44.54 -33.33 6.44
N GLU A 910 44.22 -32.33 7.25
CA GLU A 910 43.40 -32.48 8.45
C GLU A 910 41.91 -32.64 8.09
N LEU A 911 41.39 -31.86 7.12
CA LEU A 911 40.05 -31.98 6.53
C LEU A 911 39.82 -33.28 5.76
N LEU A 912 40.81 -33.74 4.98
CA LEU A 912 40.75 -35.04 4.29
C LEU A 912 40.82 -36.21 5.26
N LYS A 913 41.56 -36.07 6.38
CA LYS A 913 41.51 -37.04 7.49
C LYS A 913 40.15 -37.04 8.19
N THR A 914 39.54 -35.88 8.42
CA THR A 914 38.20 -35.78 9.05
C THR A 914 37.10 -36.29 8.13
N TYR A 915 37.18 -36.05 6.82
CA TYR A 915 36.21 -36.55 5.85
C TYR A 915 36.34 -38.07 5.64
N ASN A 916 37.57 -38.59 5.62
CA ASN A 916 37.82 -40.04 5.51
C ASN A 916 37.56 -40.81 6.81
N SER A 917 37.38 -40.13 7.95
CA SER A 917 36.97 -40.74 9.22
C SER A 917 35.45 -40.79 9.45
N LEU A 918 34.64 -40.27 8.54
CA LEU A 918 33.17 -40.35 8.57
C LEU A 918 32.70 -41.70 7.98
N SER A 919 31.70 -42.33 8.61
CA SER A 919 31.06 -43.57 8.14
C SER A 919 30.35 -43.37 6.80
N GLU A 920 30.39 -44.39 5.92
CA GLU A 920 29.81 -44.36 4.56
C GLU A 920 28.34 -43.92 4.53
N ASP A 921 27.57 -44.34 5.54
CA ASP A 921 26.16 -43.96 5.72
C ASP A 921 25.97 -42.47 6.04
N PHE A 922 26.95 -41.82 6.67
CA PHE A 922 26.90 -40.39 6.99
C PHE A 922 27.17 -39.52 5.77
N LYS A 923 28.08 -39.98 4.90
CA LYS A 923 28.34 -39.38 3.57
C LYS A 923 27.11 -39.50 2.66
N ASN A 924 26.49 -40.68 2.60
CA ASN A 924 25.25 -40.94 1.86
C ASN A 924 24.05 -40.07 2.31
N TYR A 925 24.06 -39.58 3.56
CA TYR A 925 22.98 -38.76 4.12
C TYR A 925 22.98 -37.32 3.58
N PHE A 926 24.15 -36.77 3.24
CA PHE A 926 24.29 -35.46 2.60
C PHE A 926 24.05 -35.50 1.08
N GLU A 927 24.14 -36.68 0.46
CA GLU A 927 24.02 -36.84 -1.00
C GLU A 927 22.57 -36.94 -1.54
N ARG A 928 21.56 -37.12 -0.67
CA ARG A 928 20.15 -37.26 -1.10
C ARG A 928 19.54 -35.94 -1.61
N LYS A 929 18.99 -36.02 -2.83
CA LYS A 929 18.54 -34.99 -3.79
C LYS A 929 17.41 -34.01 -3.40
N GLU A 930 17.20 -33.64 -2.13
CA GLU A 930 16.01 -32.84 -1.76
C GLU A 930 16.24 -31.33 -1.53
N PHE A 931 17.44 -30.79 -1.83
CA PHE A 931 17.79 -29.41 -1.44
C PHE A 931 17.96 -28.39 -2.58
N THR A 932 17.80 -28.76 -3.86
CA THR A 932 18.18 -27.87 -4.98
C THR A 932 17.03 -27.20 -5.73
N ASP A 933 15.76 -27.56 -5.50
CA ASP A 933 14.62 -27.03 -6.26
C ASP A 933 13.71 -26.13 -5.40
N ILE A 934 14.19 -24.94 -5.01
CA ILE A 934 13.31 -23.86 -4.54
C ILE A 934 13.72 -22.54 -5.22
N ASP A 935 12.93 -22.14 -6.21
CA ASP A 935 12.97 -20.82 -6.84
C ASP A 935 12.68 -19.72 -5.80
N LEU A 936 13.68 -18.88 -5.53
CA LEU A 936 13.57 -17.73 -4.63
C LEU A 936 13.16 -16.48 -5.41
N HIS A 937 11.88 -16.38 -5.76
CA HIS A 937 11.25 -15.10 -6.11
C HIS A 937 10.52 -14.50 -4.91
N VAL A 938 11.08 -13.39 -4.42
CA VAL A 938 10.59 -12.38 -3.47
C VAL A 938 9.13 -12.52 -3.00
N ILE A 939 8.91 -12.99 -1.77
CA ILE A 939 7.83 -12.56 -0.85
C ILE A 939 8.39 -12.64 0.59
N GLY A 940 8.13 -11.61 1.40
CA GLY A 940 8.81 -11.35 2.67
C GLY A 940 8.41 -12.22 3.88
N GLY A 941 9.15 -12.01 4.98
CA GLY A 941 8.79 -12.46 6.33
C GLY A 941 9.18 -13.90 6.66
N ASN A 942 10.24 -14.05 7.45
CA ASN A 942 10.60 -15.27 8.17
C ASN A 942 9.41 -15.77 9.01
N ILE A 943 8.99 -17.03 8.84
CA ILE A 943 8.39 -17.93 9.87
C ILE A 943 7.91 -19.28 9.26
N GLN A 944 7.67 -19.41 7.95
CA GLN A 944 7.22 -20.70 7.38
C GLN A 944 8.35 -21.64 6.90
N LEU A 945 9.57 -21.17 6.67
CA LEU A 945 10.65 -22.03 6.14
C LEU A 945 11.07 -23.15 7.11
N HIS A 946 11.20 -22.86 8.41
CA HIS A 946 11.79 -23.81 9.37
C HIS A 946 10.85 -24.99 9.70
N SER A 947 9.54 -24.75 9.88
CA SER A 947 8.59 -25.84 10.16
C SER A 947 8.30 -26.72 8.94
N PHE A 948 8.43 -26.15 7.74
CA PHE A 948 8.22 -26.85 6.48
C PHE A 948 9.42 -27.74 6.14
N ILE A 949 10.66 -27.26 6.34
CA ILE A 949 11.88 -28.06 6.17
C ILE A 949 11.93 -29.21 7.19
N LEU A 950 11.54 -28.98 8.45
CA LEU A 950 11.51 -30.04 9.47
C LEU A 950 10.41 -31.09 9.24
N LYS A 951 9.22 -30.69 8.79
CA LYS A 951 8.13 -31.62 8.43
C LYS A 951 8.42 -32.40 7.14
N LEU A 952 9.07 -31.79 6.16
CA LEU A 952 9.52 -32.45 4.93
C LEU A 952 10.60 -33.49 5.22
N ARG A 953 11.55 -33.17 6.12
CA ARG A 953 12.75 -34.01 6.33
C ARG A 953 12.52 -35.29 7.14
N PHE A 954 11.55 -35.32 8.05
CA PHE A 954 11.33 -36.49 8.93
C PHE A 954 9.89 -37.02 8.99
N GLY A 955 8.95 -36.38 8.31
CA GLY A 955 7.53 -36.77 8.37
C GLY A 955 6.96 -36.68 9.79
N LYS A 956 5.70 -37.10 9.98
CA LYS A 956 4.99 -37.07 11.28
C LYS A 956 5.54 -38.03 12.36
N ASP A 957 6.74 -38.57 12.22
CA ASP A 957 7.22 -39.66 13.07
C ASP A 957 8.12 -39.19 14.23
N SER A 958 7.93 -39.84 15.39
CA SER A 958 8.36 -39.43 16.72
C SER A 958 9.87 -39.36 16.97
N VAL A 959 10.26 -38.43 17.85
CA VAL A 959 11.62 -38.15 18.38
C VAL A 959 12.39 -39.40 18.82
N GLN A 960 11.72 -40.48 19.25
CA GLN A 960 12.36 -41.75 19.62
C GLN A 960 13.02 -42.50 18.44
N LYS A 961 12.53 -42.34 17.20
CA LYS A 961 13.17 -42.95 16.02
C LYS A 961 14.44 -42.21 15.60
N VAL A 962 14.56 -40.93 15.96
CA VAL A 962 15.76 -40.12 15.71
C VAL A 962 16.89 -40.51 16.67
N LEU A 963 16.57 -40.77 17.95
CA LEU A 963 17.51 -41.28 18.96
C LEU A 963 18.15 -42.62 18.58
N LEU A 964 17.41 -43.53 17.97
CA LEU A 964 17.94 -44.82 17.52
C LEU A 964 18.94 -44.68 16.37
N LYS A 965 18.77 -43.71 15.47
CA LYS A 965 19.66 -43.51 14.33
C LYS A 965 20.94 -42.75 14.65
N ILE A 966 20.92 -41.90 15.70
CA ILE A 966 22.10 -41.15 16.17
C ILE A 966 22.97 -42.03 17.08
N ARG A 967 22.39 -42.99 17.82
CA ARG A 967 23.13 -43.93 18.69
C ARG A 967 24.09 -44.87 17.92
N ASP A 968 23.81 -45.12 16.65
CA ASP A 968 24.63 -45.98 15.79
C ASP A 968 25.78 -45.23 15.08
N LYS A 969 26.04 -43.96 15.46
CA LYS A 969 27.11 -43.11 14.91
C LYS A 969 28.17 -42.78 15.95
N THR A 970 29.38 -42.47 15.50
CA THR A 970 30.49 -42.15 16.43
C THR A 970 30.25 -40.80 17.12
N ILE A 971 30.76 -40.66 18.35
CA ILE A 971 30.53 -39.47 19.19
C ILE A 971 30.98 -38.18 18.50
N GLU A 972 32.06 -38.20 17.72
CA GLU A 972 32.55 -37.03 16.98
C GLU A 972 31.64 -36.65 15.79
N GLU A 973 31.10 -37.64 15.06
CA GLU A 973 30.12 -37.41 13.98
C GLU A 973 28.83 -36.78 14.50
N ALA A 974 28.35 -37.26 15.65
CA ALA A 974 27.17 -36.72 16.30
C ALA A 974 27.41 -35.26 16.78
N LYS A 975 28.60 -34.95 17.29
CA LYS A 975 28.99 -33.58 17.72
C LYS A 975 29.09 -32.61 16.54
N ILE A 976 29.72 -33.01 15.43
CA ILE A 976 29.85 -32.18 14.21
C ILE A 976 28.49 -31.90 13.57
N PHE A 977 27.62 -32.91 13.49
CA PHE A 977 26.27 -32.78 12.95
C PHE A 977 25.37 -31.83 13.77
N LEU A 978 25.42 -31.96 15.10
CA LEU A 978 24.72 -31.04 16.00
C LEU A 978 25.31 -29.62 15.92
N GLY A 979 26.62 -29.46 15.75
CA GLY A 979 27.24 -28.15 15.55
C GLY A 979 26.81 -27.42 14.26
N PHE A 980 26.58 -28.16 13.18
CA PHE A 980 26.27 -27.59 11.86
C PHE A 980 24.79 -27.22 11.70
N VAL A 981 23.87 -28.00 12.28
CA VAL A 981 22.43 -27.75 12.22
C VAL A 981 22.00 -26.61 13.17
N TYR A 982 22.77 -26.35 14.23
CA TYR A 982 22.33 -25.47 15.33
C TYR A 982 23.06 -24.12 15.45
N SER A 983 23.52 -23.57 14.32
CA SER A 983 24.04 -22.20 14.23
C SER A 983 22.97 -21.08 14.33
N GLY A 984 22.09 -21.18 15.33
CA GLY A 984 21.54 -19.97 15.98
C GLY A 984 20.04 -19.71 15.99
N ILE A 985 19.13 -20.64 15.65
CA ILE A 985 17.69 -20.32 15.55
C ILE A 985 16.78 -21.47 16.05
N ILE A 986 16.48 -21.50 17.35
CA ILE A 986 15.39 -22.30 17.94
C ILE A 986 14.57 -21.40 18.87
N GLU A 987 13.23 -21.40 18.75
CA GLU A 987 12.33 -20.52 19.53
C GLU A 987 11.48 -21.22 20.60
N LYS A 988 11.38 -22.56 20.64
CA LYS A 988 10.57 -23.29 21.63
C LYS A 988 11.40 -24.00 22.69
N GLU A 989 11.06 -23.82 23.97
CA GLU A 989 11.76 -24.42 25.12
C GLU A 989 11.70 -25.95 25.17
N GLU A 990 10.62 -26.56 24.67
CA GLU A 990 10.42 -28.02 24.69
C GLU A 990 11.42 -28.74 23.76
N ASP A 991 11.75 -28.15 22.61
CA ASP A 991 12.73 -28.69 21.67
C ASP A 991 14.17 -28.53 22.20
N ARG A 992 14.43 -27.48 23.02
CA ARG A 992 15.73 -27.22 23.67
C ARG A 992 16.09 -28.29 24.70
N LEU A 993 15.14 -28.71 25.54
CA LEU A 993 15.34 -29.75 26.57
C LEU A 993 15.69 -31.10 25.94
N ILE A 994 15.04 -31.43 24.82
CA ILE A 994 15.28 -32.68 24.07
C ILE A 994 16.69 -32.69 23.46
N ILE A 995 17.13 -31.57 22.87
CA ILE A 995 18.47 -31.47 22.25
C ILE A 995 19.59 -31.43 23.31
N GLN A 996 19.35 -30.78 24.45
CA GLN A 996 20.29 -30.83 25.58
C GLN A 996 20.40 -32.23 26.19
N GLN A 997 19.30 -32.98 26.27
CA GLN A 997 19.33 -34.40 26.65
C GLN A 997 20.13 -35.24 25.64
N ILE A 998 19.95 -35.00 24.33
CA ILE A 998 20.70 -35.70 23.28
C ILE A 998 22.21 -35.39 23.37
N ALA A 999 22.59 -34.12 23.59
CA ALA A 999 23.98 -33.70 23.75
C ALA A 999 24.64 -34.28 25.01
N GLN A 1000 23.87 -34.40 26.11
CA GLN A 1000 24.32 -35.08 27.33
C GLN A 1000 24.45 -36.60 27.16
N GLU A 1001 23.54 -37.27 26.44
CA GLU A 1001 23.60 -38.73 26.20
C GLU A 1001 24.78 -39.17 25.32
N ILE A 1002 25.27 -38.31 24.41
CA ILE A 1002 26.45 -38.59 23.57
C ILE A 1002 27.79 -38.13 24.20
N GLY A 1003 27.77 -37.72 25.47
CA GLY A 1003 28.98 -37.32 26.19
C GLY A 1003 29.53 -35.93 25.82
N TRP A 1004 28.66 -35.01 25.37
CA TRP A 1004 29.00 -33.61 25.11
C TRP A 1004 28.52 -32.71 26.27
N PHE A 1005 29.12 -32.89 27.45
CA PHE A 1005 28.68 -32.23 28.68
C PHE A 1005 28.86 -30.70 28.69
N ASP A 1006 29.81 -30.17 27.88
CA ASP A 1006 30.06 -28.73 27.73
C ASP A 1006 29.13 -28.05 26.68
N PHE A 1007 28.15 -28.77 26.12
CA PHE A 1007 27.19 -28.22 25.17
C PHE A 1007 26.16 -27.32 25.89
N ASN A 1008 26.63 -26.13 26.26
CA ASN A 1008 25.87 -25.08 26.94
C ASN A 1008 26.08 -23.70 26.28
N ARG A 1009 26.35 -23.65 24.97
CA ARG A 1009 26.24 -22.38 24.24
C ARG A 1009 24.77 -21.99 24.16
N LYS A 1010 24.43 -20.78 24.61
CA LYS A 1010 23.06 -20.26 24.51
C LYS A 1010 22.75 -20.00 23.03
N ILE A 1011 21.74 -20.68 22.49
CA ILE A 1011 21.39 -20.63 21.06
C ILE A 1011 20.12 -19.80 20.88
N GLY A 1012 20.11 -18.95 19.84
CA GLY A 1012 19.02 -18.01 19.54
C GLY A 1012 19.41 -16.54 19.74
N ARG A 1013 18.56 -15.63 19.25
CA ARG A 1013 18.75 -14.16 19.33
C ARG A 1013 19.07 -13.70 20.77
N GLN A 1014 18.47 -14.32 21.80
CA GLN A 1014 18.73 -14.03 23.21
C GLN A 1014 20.08 -14.55 23.74
N GLY A 1015 20.65 -15.61 23.17
CA GLY A 1015 21.99 -16.10 23.51
C GLY A 1015 23.07 -15.17 22.98
N LEU A 1016 22.92 -14.74 21.72
CA LEU A 1016 23.75 -13.70 21.10
C LEU A 1016 23.61 -12.36 21.84
N ILE A 1017 22.39 -11.93 22.20
CA ILE A 1017 22.16 -10.73 23.02
C ILE A 1017 22.79 -10.88 24.41
N SER A 1018 22.74 -12.06 25.04
CA SER A 1018 23.39 -12.32 26.34
C SER A 1018 24.92 -12.30 26.27
N ASP A 1019 25.52 -12.67 25.13
CA ASP A 1019 26.96 -12.63 24.92
C ASP A 1019 27.42 -11.21 24.51
N LEU A 1020 26.62 -10.49 23.70
CA LEU A 1020 26.79 -9.08 23.38
C LEU A 1020 26.60 -8.17 24.60
N ALA A 1021 25.68 -8.53 25.51
CA ALA A 1021 25.47 -7.86 26.80
C ALA A 1021 26.73 -7.92 27.68
N LYS A 1022 27.36 -9.10 27.74
CA LYS A 1022 28.62 -9.28 28.46
C LYS A 1022 29.78 -8.50 27.84
N ILE A 1023 29.81 -8.36 26.50
CA ILE A 1023 30.79 -7.52 25.79
C ILE A 1023 30.52 -6.02 26.01
N PHE A 1024 29.27 -5.60 26.18
CA PHE A 1024 28.91 -4.22 26.52
C PHE A 1024 29.32 -3.83 27.95
N GLU A 1025 29.25 -4.77 28.88
CA GLU A 1025 29.64 -4.62 30.29
C GLU A 1025 31.16 -4.71 30.53
N ASP A 1026 31.93 -5.27 29.58
CA ASP A 1026 33.38 -5.36 29.65
C ASP A 1026 34.04 -4.04 29.20
N GLU A 1027 34.43 -3.19 30.15
CA GLU A 1027 35.05 -1.89 29.86
C GLU A 1027 36.51 -1.99 29.39
N GLU A 1028 37.21 -3.09 29.68
CA GLU A 1028 38.65 -3.24 29.38
C GLU A 1028 38.92 -3.52 27.90
N SER A 1029 37.94 -4.07 27.16
CA SER A 1029 38.08 -4.48 25.74
C SER A 1029 37.57 -3.46 24.72
N LYS A 1030 36.99 -2.32 25.15
CA LYS A 1030 36.48 -1.25 24.27
C LYS A 1030 37.64 -0.44 23.66
N ASN A 1031 37.96 -0.69 22.40
CA ASN A 1031 39.15 -0.16 21.71
C ASN A 1031 38.89 1.00 20.71
N PHE A 1032 37.65 1.50 20.59
CA PHE A 1032 37.29 2.61 19.70
C PHE A 1032 36.42 3.66 20.44
N THR A 1033 36.60 4.96 20.18
CA THR A 1033 35.92 6.04 20.93
C THR A 1033 35.17 6.99 20.00
N ILE A 1034 33.92 7.29 20.31
CA ILE A 1034 33.06 8.26 19.63
C ILE A 1034 32.93 9.50 20.53
N ILE A 1035 33.19 10.71 20.02
CA ILE A 1035 33.02 11.96 20.81
C ILE A 1035 31.70 12.62 20.44
N CYS A 1036 30.91 12.97 21.44
CA CYS A 1036 29.63 13.66 21.28
C CYS A 1036 29.49 14.73 22.38
N GLN A 1037 29.41 16.00 22.00
CA GLN A 1037 29.27 17.16 22.91
C GLN A 1037 30.21 17.12 24.12
N GLU A 1038 31.49 16.86 23.87
CA GLU A 1038 32.56 16.72 24.89
C GLU A 1038 32.52 15.43 25.74
N GLU A 1039 31.58 14.51 25.49
CA GLU A 1039 31.56 13.17 26.10
C GLU A 1039 32.17 12.09 25.20
N GLU A 1040 33.04 11.26 25.77
CA GLU A 1040 33.66 10.11 25.10
C GLU A 1040 32.84 8.82 25.33
N ILE A 1041 32.36 8.22 24.24
CA ILE A 1041 31.60 6.95 24.26
C ILE A 1041 32.46 5.85 23.64
N LYS A 1042 32.96 4.92 24.47
CA LYS A 1042 33.82 3.80 24.04
C LYS A 1042 33.00 2.59 23.54
N VAL A 1043 33.41 1.99 22.42
CA VAL A 1043 32.75 0.86 21.74
C VAL A 1043 33.77 -0.16 21.19
N HIS A 1044 33.31 -1.37 20.86
CA HIS A 1044 34.17 -2.45 20.35
C HIS A 1044 34.29 -2.39 18.81
N LYS A 1045 35.52 -2.29 18.27
CA LYS A 1045 35.78 -2.11 16.82
C LYS A 1045 35.21 -3.22 15.94
N ASP A 1046 35.31 -4.47 16.37
CA ASP A 1046 34.89 -5.63 15.56
C ASP A 1046 33.37 -5.73 15.37
N LEU A 1047 32.59 -5.20 16.31
CA LEU A 1047 31.12 -5.26 16.29
C LEU A 1047 30.51 -4.32 15.24
N LEU A 1048 31.19 -3.21 14.93
CA LEU A 1048 30.81 -2.28 13.86
C LEU A 1048 30.88 -2.93 12.46
N GLY A 1049 31.55 -4.08 12.30
CA GLY A 1049 31.72 -4.77 11.02
C GLY A 1049 30.74 -5.93 10.74
N ILE A 1050 29.94 -6.37 11.72
CA ILE A 1050 29.29 -7.70 11.68
C ILE A 1050 27.87 -7.67 11.08
N ARG A 1051 27.18 -6.53 11.03
CA ARG A 1051 25.85 -6.42 10.41
C ARG A 1051 25.91 -5.63 9.09
N SER A 1052 25.73 -6.34 7.97
CA SER A 1052 25.40 -5.81 6.63
C SER A 1052 26.45 -4.96 5.90
N ASP A 1053 26.55 -5.16 4.58
CA ASP A 1053 27.45 -4.40 3.68
C ASP A 1053 27.16 -2.89 3.67
N LEU A 1054 25.94 -2.48 4.05
CA LEU A 1054 25.53 -1.08 4.16
C LEU A 1054 26.32 -0.31 5.24
N PHE A 1055 26.59 -0.95 6.38
CA PHE A 1055 27.30 -0.33 7.51
C PHE A 1055 28.81 -0.34 7.31
N ARG A 1056 29.34 -1.35 6.59
CA ARG A 1056 30.74 -1.36 6.14
C ARG A 1056 31.10 -0.12 5.31
N GLY A 1057 30.18 0.35 4.46
CA GLY A 1057 30.39 1.53 3.61
C GLY A 1057 30.41 2.86 4.37
N MET A 1058 29.60 3.02 5.43
CA MET A 1058 29.56 4.24 6.23
C MET A 1058 30.86 4.49 7.01
N PHE A 1059 31.59 3.43 7.36
CA PHE A 1059 32.77 3.53 8.24
C PHE A 1059 34.08 3.07 7.58
N MET A 1060 34.06 2.77 6.28
CA MET A 1060 35.25 2.43 5.48
C MET A 1060 36.27 3.58 5.35
N ALA A 1061 35.92 4.80 5.74
CA ALA A 1061 36.85 5.94 5.81
C ALA A 1061 37.85 5.85 6.98
N VAL A 1062 37.63 4.98 7.96
CA VAL A 1062 38.51 4.81 9.13
C VAL A 1062 39.60 3.78 8.80
N LYS A 1063 40.57 4.19 7.98
CA LYS A 1063 41.71 3.35 7.60
C LYS A 1063 43.00 3.63 8.36
N ASP A 1064 43.01 4.59 9.29
CA ASP A 1064 44.22 4.93 10.04
C ASP A 1064 44.26 4.25 11.41
N GLU A 1065 45.42 3.65 11.72
CA GLU A 1065 45.74 2.90 12.96
C GLU A 1065 45.81 3.77 14.22
N SER A 1066 45.51 5.06 14.12
CA SER A 1066 45.26 5.91 15.27
C SER A 1066 43.85 5.64 15.78
N ASN A 1067 43.66 5.35 17.07
CA ASN A 1067 42.35 5.27 17.76
C ASN A 1067 41.58 6.61 17.65
N GLN A 1068 41.17 6.99 16.44
CA GLN A 1068 40.68 8.32 16.09
C GLN A 1068 39.17 8.36 16.09
N VAL A 1069 38.73 9.47 16.66
CA VAL A 1069 37.39 9.80 17.08
C VAL A 1069 36.56 10.29 15.91
N GLN A 1070 35.34 9.76 15.77
CA GLN A 1070 34.31 10.38 14.92
C GLN A 1070 33.55 11.42 15.75
N ASP A 1071 33.63 12.69 15.36
CA ASP A 1071 33.00 13.81 16.08
C ASP A 1071 31.52 13.96 15.69
N TYR A 1072 30.64 13.65 16.64
CA TYR A 1072 29.19 13.85 16.55
C TYR A 1072 28.72 15.02 17.43
N SER A 1073 29.57 16.04 17.67
CA SER A 1073 29.32 17.21 18.52
C SER A 1073 27.99 17.98 18.28
N GLY A 1074 27.32 17.79 17.15
CA GLY A 1074 25.97 18.33 16.91
C GLY A 1074 24.79 17.51 17.45
N LYS A 1075 25.02 16.30 17.98
CA LYS A 1075 23.97 15.37 18.42
C LYS A 1075 23.95 15.24 19.94
N GLN A 1076 22.82 14.78 20.50
CA GLN A 1076 22.72 14.53 21.94
C GLN A 1076 23.48 13.22 22.26
N PRO A 1077 24.36 13.20 23.30
CA PRO A 1077 25.10 11.99 23.68
C PRO A 1077 24.20 10.79 23.96
N GLU A 1078 23.03 11.04 24.55
CA GLU A 1078 22.03 10.02 24.86
C GLU A 1078 21.48 9.32 23.61
N THR A 1079 21.30 10.06 22.50
CA THR A 1079 20.85 9.49 21.22
C THR A 1079 21.89 8.54 20.64
N ILE A 1080 23.18 8.89 20.72
CA ILE A 1080 24.27 8.01 20.30
C ILE A 1080 24.36 6.77 21.20
N ARG A 1081 24.20 6.93 22.53
CA ARG A 1081 24.16 5.79 23.48
C ARG A 1081 23.00 4.85 23.19
N GLN A 1082 21.81 5.37 22.90
CA GLN A 1082 20.66 4.54 22.55
C GLN A 1082 20.83 3.85 21.19
N PHE A 1083 21.44 4.51 20.21
CA PHE A 1083 21.77 3.88 18.94
C PHE A 1083 22.81 2.74 19.11
N VAL A 1084 23.84 2.96 19.94
CA VAL A 1084 24.79 1.91 20.30
C VAL A 1084 24.08 0.78 21.05
N ARG A 1085 23.22 1.07 22.03
CA ARG A 1085 22.41 0.05 22.71
C ARG A 1085 21.53 -0.74 21.74
N PHE A 1086 20.92 -0.08 20.77
CA PHE A 1086 20.16 -0.76 19.72
C PHE A 1086 21.04 -1.76 18.93
N LEU A 1087 22.30 -1.41 18.62
CA LEU A 1087 23.23 -2.34 17.95
C LEU A 1087 23.59 -3.55 18.83
N TYR A 1088 23.74 -3.37 20.14
CA TYR A 1088 24.11 -4.45 21.07
C TYR A 1088 22.91 -5.32 21.50
N PHE A 1089 21.74 -4.72 21.65
CA PHE A 1089 20.59 -5.33 22.33
C PHE A 1089 19.31 -5.42 21.47
N ASP A 1090 19.27 -4.81 20.27
CA ASP A 1090 18.06 -4.69 19.41
C ASP A 1090 16.85 -4.03 20.14
N GLU A 1091 17.11 -3.25 21.20
CA GLU A 1091 16.11 -2.58 22.03
C GLU A 1091 16.25 -1.04 21.95
N ILE A 1092 15.12 -0.32 21.95
CA ILE A 1092 15.05 1.13 22.08
C ILE A 1092 14.10 1.42 23.25
N GLU A 1093 14.60 1.98 24.34
CA GLU A 1093 13.83 2.10 25.58
C GLU A 1093 12.92 3.34 25.62
N GLN A 1094 13.16 4.38 24.81
CA GLN A 1094 12.44 5.66 24.97
C GLN A 1094 12.02 6.42 23.70
N PHE A 1095 12.60 6.15 22.52
CA PHE A 1095 12.25 6.83 21.27
C PHE A 1095 11.46 5.95 20.31
N SER A 1096 10.52 6.54 19.54
CA SER A 1096 10.02 5.85 18.34
C SER A 1096 11.16 5.73 17.32
N THR A 1097 11.23 4.62 16.59
CA THR A 1097 12.26 4.38 15.55
C THR A 1097 12.33 5.55 14.55
N SER A 1098 11.20 6.19 14.26
CA SER A 1098 11.08 7.39 13.43
C SER A 1098 11.78 8.62 14.00
N THR A 1099 11.81 8.77 15.33
CA THR A 1099 12.48 9.89 15.99
C THR A 1099 13.99 9.67 16.02
N LEU A 1100 14.44 8.43 16.24
CA LEU A 1100 15.86 8.06 16.19
C LEU A 1100 16.45 8.23 14.79
N VAL A 1101 15.67 7.91 13.74
CA VAL A 1101 16.04 8.16 12.33
C VAL A 1101 16.09 9.66 12.01
N MET A 1102 15.10 10.45 12.45
CA MET A 1102 15.11 11.91 12.22
C MET A 1102 16.29 12.59 12.93
N GLU A 1103 16.60 12.22 14.18
CA GLU A 1103 17.72 12.81 14.91
C GLU A 1103 19.08 12.45 14.30
N LEU A 1104 19.23 11.26 13.71
CA LEU A 1104 20.46 10.82 13.06
C LEU A 1104 20.55 11.24 11.57
N SER A 1105 19.44 11.51 10.89
CA SER A 1105 19.41 11.85 9.45
C SER A 1105 19.76 13.30 9.12
N ASP A 1106 19.67 14.20 10.10
CA ASP A 1106 19.86 15.62 9.86
C ASP A 1106 21.33 16.03 10.03
N ALA A 1107 22.13 15.73 9.01
CA ALA A 1107 23.37 16.45 8.67
C ALA A 1107 23.75 16.12 7.23
N HIS A 1108 23.30 16.94 6.27
CA HIS A 1108 23.94 17.00 4.96
C HIS A 1108 25.14 17.95 5.06
N ASP A 1109 26.35 17.39 4.91
CA ASP A 1109 27.44 17.91 4.08
C ASP A 1109 28.77 17.27 4.50
N TYR A 1110 29.13 16.17 3.82
CA TYR A 1110 30.47 15.81 3.32
C TYR A 1110 30.48 14.30 2.98
N TYR A 1111 30.67 13.98 1.69
CA TYR A 1111 30.65 12.65 1.02
C TYR A 1111 29.29 12.06 0.60
N GLN A 1112 29.10 12.04 -0.73
CA GLN A 1112 28.02 11.33 -1.43
C GLN A 1112 28.04 9.82 -1.15
N LEU A 1113 26.98 9.25 -0.59
CA LEU A 1113 26.55 7.84 -0.73
C LEU A 1113 25.10 7.66 -0.20
N ASN A 1114 24.27 6.90 -0.93
CA ASN A 1114 22.84 6.60 -0.68
C ASN A 1114 22.58 5.78 0.61
N THR A 1115 22.80 6.33 1.81
CA THR A 1115 22.66 5.57 3.08
C THR A 1115 21.40 5.90 3.90
N SER A 1116 20.80 7.09 3.75
CA SER A 1116 19.64 7.52 4.54
C SER A 1116 18.34 6.75 4.19
N THR A 1117 18.16 6.41 2.92
CA THR A 1117 17.03 5.58 2.45
C THR A 1117 17.11 4.16 3.02
N SER A 1118 18.30 3.58 3.05
CA SER A 1118 18.53 2.19 3.46
C SER A 1118 18.28 1.95 4.97
N LEU A 1119 18.74 2.87 5.83
CA LEU A 1119 18.53 2.80 7.29
C LEU A 1119 17.06 3.06 7.66
N GLY A 1120 16.43 4.04 7.00
CA GLY A 1120 15.00 4.33 7.15
C GLY A 1120 14.11 3.19 6.65
N TYR A 1121 14.51 2.47 5.60
CA TYR A 1121 13.81 1.26 5.14
C TYR A 1121 13.93 0.10 6.14
N TYR A 1122 15.10 -0.09 6.76
CA TYR A 1122 15.34 -1.19 7.71
C TYR A 1122 14.56 -1.01 9.03
N LEU A 1123 14.54 0.20 9.58
CA LEU A 1123 13.84 0.53 10.83
C LEU A 1123 12.31 0.61 10.63
N ASN A 1124 11.84 1.10 9.48
CA ASN A 1124 10.41 1.02 9.12
C ASN A 1124 9.94 -0.43 8.88
N PHE A 1125 10.82 -1.33 8.45
CA PHE A 1125 10.49 -2.76 8.31
C PHE A 1125 10.28 -3.42 9.68
N TYR A 1126 11.10 -3.03 10.68
CA TYR A 1126 11.00 -3.51 12.06
C TYR A 1126 9.66 -3.12 12.72
N ASP A 1127 9.19 -1.89 12.53
CA ASP A 1127 7.88 -1.46 13.01
C ASP A 1127 6.71 -2.07 12.19
N ARG A 1128 6.92 -2.30 10.89
CA ARG A 1128 5.92 -3.01 10.04
C ARG A 1128 5.72 -4.46 10.48
N GLU A 1129 6.76 -5.20 10.87
CA GLU A 1129 6.58 -6.58 11.37
C GLU A 1129 5.81 -6.64 12.69
N LYS A 1130 5.99 -5.66 13.59
CA LYS A 1130 5.17 -5.54 14.81
C LYS A 1130 3.69 -5.25 14.50
N ALA A 1131 3.43 -4.49 13.43
CA ALA A 1131 2.06 -4.17 12.97
C ALA A 1131 1.40 -5.30 12.15
N LEU A 1132 2.20 -6.13 11.46
CA LEU A 1132 1.72 -7.21 10.57
C LEU A 1132 1.19 -8.45 11.30
N PHE A 1133 1.33 -8.55 12.63
CA PHE A 1133 0.76 -9.65 13.42
C PHE A 1133 -0.75 -9.48 13.72
N ILE A 1134 -1.41 -8.41 13.27
CA ILE A 1134 -2.81 -8.10 13.63
C ILE A 1134 -3.80 -8.08 12.46
N LYS A 1135 -3.43 -8.03 11.18
CA LYS A 1135 -4.43 -8.09 10.10
C LYS A 1135 -3.96 -8.89 8.89
N LYS A 1136 -4.60 -10.05 8.73
CA LYS A 1136 -4.74 -10.77 7.46
C LYS A 1136 -5.71 -10.03 6.52
N ASP A 1137 -5.44 -10.25 5.25
CA ASP A 1137 -6.28 -10.04 4.07
C ASP A 1137 -6.27 -8.70 3.33
N GLU A 1138 -6.22 -8.91 2.01
CA GLU A 1138 -6.35 -8.03 0.85
C GLU A 1138 -5.11 -7.48 0.15
N GLN A 1139 -5.16 -7.76 -1.16
CA GLN A 1139 -4.14 -7.68 -2.19
C GLN A 1139 -4.16 -6.34 -2.92
N PHE A 1140 -3.00 -6.01 -3.49
CA PHE A 1140 -2.76 -5.10 -4.62
C PHE A 1140 -3.00 -3.60 -4.40
N ILE A 1141 -1.92 -2.81 -4.57
CA ILE A 1141 -1.82 -1.73 -5.56
C ILE A 1141 -0.40 -1.10 -5.53
N ARG A 1142 0.21 -1.03 -6.74
CA ARG A 1142 1.24 -0.11 -7.24
C ARG A 1142 2.70 -0.24 -6.77
N LYS A 1143 3.45 -0.98 -7.59
CA LYS A 1143 4.69 -0.48 -8.20
C LYS A 1143 4.32 0.29 -9.48
N ASP A 1144 5.15 1.24 -9.88
CA ASP A 1144 5.10 2.08 -11.08
C ASP A 1144 4.41 3.44 -10.92
N TYR A 1145 5.08 4.33 -10.19
CA TYR A 1145 5.10 5.76 -10.50
C TYR A 1145 6.48 6.31 -10.16
N PHE A 1146 7.01 7.18 -11.03
CA PHE A 1146 8.33 7.83 -11.03
C PHE A 1146 9.46 7.13 -11.79
N ASP A 1147 9.28 7.04 -13.11
CA ASP A 1147 10.26 7.57 -14.06
C ASP A 1147 9.54 7.82 -15.38
N ASN A 1148 9.12 9.07 -15.61
CA ASN A 1148 8.84 9.72 -16.90
C ASN A 1148 7.92 10.93 -16.70
N PHE A 1149 8.45 11.98 -16.10
CA PHE A 1149 7.95 13.34 -16.31
C PHE A 1149 8.99 14.08 -17.13
N TYR A 1150 8.90 13.98 -18.46
CA TYR A 1150 9.20 15.02 -19.45
C TYR A 1150 9.01 14.42 -20.85
N LYS A 1151 7.79 14.50 -21.38
CA LYS A 1151 7.47 14.76 -22.80
C LYS A 1151 5.96 14.67 -23.07
N GLU A 1152 5.48 15.73 -23.72
CA GLU A 1152 4.35 15.77 -24.68
C GLU A 1152 2.91 15.76 -24.15
N GLU A 1153 2.32 16.97 -24.14
CA GLU A 1153 0.93 17.20 -24.54
C GLU A 1153 0.77 16.90 -26.05
N GLU A 1154 -0.46 16.53 -26.44
CA GLU A 1154 -0.96 16.22 -27.81
C GLU A 1154 -0.90 14.75 -28.25
N VAL A 1155 -1.83 13.92 -27.76
CA VAL A 1155 -2.85 13.25 -28.61
C VAL A 1155 -4.09 12.98 -27.73
N PHE A 1156 -5.13 13.77 -27.97
CA PHE A 1156 -6.52 13.43 -27.65
C PHE A 1156 -7.05 12.57 -28.81
N GLU A 1157 -8.03 11.71 -28.51
CA GLU A 1157 -8.75 10.76 -29.38
C GLU A 1157 -8.22 9.31 -29.40
N GLU A 1158 -9.18 8.40 -29.21
CA GLU A 1158 -9.07 6.93 -29.20
C GLU A 1158 -8.52 6.25 -27.94
N LYS A 1159 -9.36 6.22 -26.88
CA LYS A 1159 -9.58 5.01 -26.05
C LYS A 1159 -10.83 5.14 -25.16
N ASN A 1160 -11.97 5.43 -25.80
CA ASN A 1160 -13.30 5.24 -25.22
C ASN A 1160 -13.83 3.85 -25.59
N SER A 1161 -13.43 2.81 -24.85
CA SER A 1161 -14.17 1.55 -24.76
C SER A 1161 -13.42 0.64 -23.79
N LEU A 1162 -13.83 0.60 -22.52
CA LEU A 1162 -13.71 -0.56 -21.58
C LEU A 1162 -14.06 -0.21 -20.11
N PHE A 1163 -14.90 0.80 -19.85
CA PHE A 1163 -15.59 0.94 -18.56
C PHE A 1163 -17.08 0.72 -18.74
N LYS A 1164 -17.54 -0.50 -18.45
CA LYS A 1164 -18.92 -0.78 -18.05
C LYS A 1164 -18.95 -2.15 -17.38
N ILE A 1165 -19.77 -2.25 -16.33
CA ILE A 1165 -20.26 -3.43 -15.63
C ILE A 1165 -19.38 -3.92 -14.44
N PHE A 1166 -19.57 -3.35 -13.24
CA PHE A 1166 -20.43 -3.91 -12.19
C PHE A 1166 -20.32 -3.05 -10.91
N ASP A 1167 -21.42 -2.37 -10.57
CA ASP A 1167 -21.78 -1.95 -9.22
C ASP A 1167 -22.73 -3.01 -8.63
N ASP A 1168 -22.83 -2.95 -7.29
CA ASP A 1168 -23.93 -3.37 -6.42
C ASP A 1168 -23.77 -4.62 -5.52
N ASP A 1169 -23.87 -4.29 -4.22
CA ASP A 1169 -24.39 -5.05 -3.08
C ASP A 1169 -23.53 -6.14 -2.39
N ILE A 1170 -23.10 -5.86 -1.14
CA ILE A 1170 -23.78 -6.26 0.11
C ILE A 1170 -22.88 -5.94 1.32
N PHE A 1171 -23.33 -4.96 2.12
CA PHE A 1171 -23.06 -4.83 3.55
C PHE A 1171 -23.95 -5.83 4.32
N THR A 1172 -23.39 -6.61 5.26
CA THR A 1172 -23.89 -6.88 6.64
C THR A 1172 -23.22 -8.12 7.26
N PHE A 1173 -22.21 -7.94 8.12
CA PHE A 1173 -22.29 -8.18 9.58
C PHE A 1173 -20.98 -7.78 10.27
#